data_AF-A0A9P8Y3F0-F1
#
_entry.id   AF-A0A9P8Y3F0-F1
#
_cell.length_a   1.000
_cell.length_b   1.000
_cell.length_c   1.000
_cell.angle_alpha   90.00
_cell.angle_beta   90.00
_cell.angle_gamma   90.00
#
_symmetry.space_group_name_H-M   'P 1'
#
loop_
_entity.id
_entity.type
_entity.pdbx_description
1 polymer ?
#
loop_
_entity_poly.entity_id
_entity_poly.type
_entity_poly.pdbx_seq_one_letter_code
_entity_poly.pdbx_strand_id
1 'polypeptide(L)'
;MERGEGEGQSNAFVHKATIAIIKRLTRGDCPTTACELVRHIILERPEDSSWHRQLLDRSFLKALPAQDAKTFFKGLAIAVEEKLQEQRKMAQNTEAAADKVGSGHDTTTKPLSAPIIKVSTVKMIAQMLRWATFMDRALAFDILDRLLCNSAHPDVVICIVESLLQQRAESNDEAVKNGVVDIIAERIMPLAASLDERSPLTEEAWTRLEAGEGSLPEFYSADQRQLPPLLTLLAEACGHPASDPSSQERQVWIERVVVPLIRLSAENHMRWIRLFLQRNALPLSILDILPRVPSKLNILLGPFEHQTVHMPADTIHTVGRLIAVIGAPPLALQKVFKQIRRSKDLRSTDGGRHFLTMWCSEEMVTGGSGYSQGVKILAGFLKQSDADDTADGPGVTVAKVQKLLIGLSKEHIRRGDLVHLASLKSCLTTNLFGGSLEESQVQRVRWGRNVRPVLVSILETIESYQAKESLEDARGKLEELPDLLGYRLEILLHTHERHAEEDVTIEEVAACADELLAEVDKLITSGRLHDDDGQLDQIRRTAQNVHRGKHALMLALRLGQLDVMPQRASAAERSLFQTQQNMRAWLAKDLLGDVIYDFGSPTDESEQKSLVKQTLTMLDSWLGSPVEYVHKQAGAVLDFMRYAESATGLKWLREAMKKKAEDMDEVKKMRKAEVESGVEGEGMDEFMEMMDELGLA
;
A
#
# COMPACT_ATOMS: atom_id res chain seq x y z
N MET A 1 58.26 -31.76 -26.19
CA MET A 1 57.51 -30.81 -25.34
C MET A 1 56.02 -31.19 -25.37
N GLU A 2 55.68 -32.47 -25.21
CA GLU A 2 54.31 -33.03 -25.42
C GLU A 2 53.92 -34.06 -24.33
N ARG A 3 54.45 -33.94 -23.10
CA ARG A 3 54.04 -34.81 -21.97
C ARG A 3 52.98 -34.19 -21.05
N GLY A 4 52.57 -32.93 -21.28
CA GLY A 4 51.67 -32.20 -20.38
C GLY A 4 50.17 -32.38 -20.65
N GLU A 5 49.76 -32.71 -21.88
CA GLU A 5 48.33 -32.70 -22.26
C GLU A 5 47.60 -34.03 -21.95
N GLY A 6 48.33 -35.16 -21.93
CA GLY A 6 47.75 -36.49 -21.63
C GLY A 6 47.45 -36.73 -20.15
N GLU A 7 48.27 -36.18 -19.24
CA GLU A 7 48.05 -36.32 -17.78
C GLU A 7 46.85 -35.51 -17.29
N GLY A 8 46.62 -34.32 -17.86
CA GLY A 8 45.47 -33.48 -17.55
C GLY A 8 44.13 -34.11 -17.98
N GLN A 9 44.09 -34.77 -19.14
CA GLN A 9 42.89 -35.46 -19.64
C GLN A 9 42.60 -36.76 -18.90
N SER A 10 43.64 -37.55 -18.56
CA SER A 10 43.50 -38.79 -17.80
C SER A 10 42.94 -38.53 -16.38
N ASN A 11 43.43 -37.47 -15.72
CA ASN A 11 42.96 -37.09 -14.39
C ASN A 11 41.50 -36.57 -14.40
N ALA A 12 41.09 -35.83 -15.45
CA ALA A 12 39.71 -35.38 -15.61
C ALA A 12 38.72 -36.55 -15.82
N PHE A 13 39.12 -37.57 -16.60
CA PHE A 13 38.31 -38.77 -16.82
C PHE A 13 38.13 -39.58 -15.53
N VAL A 14 39.22 -39.85 -14.81
CA VAL A 14 39.19 -40.56 -13.52
C VAL A 14 38.33 -39.80 -12.52
N HIS A 15 38.50 -38.48 -12.42
CA HIS A 15 37.67 -37.64 -11.55
C HIS A 15 36.18 -37.75 -11.88
N LYS A 16 35.80 -37.62 -13.16
CA LYS A 16 34.41 -37.74 -13.60
C LYS A 16 33.83 -39.13 -13.30
N ALA A 17 34.61 -40.19 -13.49
CA ALA A 17 34.21 -41.57 -13.16
C ALA A 17 34.00 -41.75 -11.65
N THR A 18 34.92 -41.24 -10.82
CA THR A 18 34.81 -41.26 -9.35
C THR A 18 33.54 -40.55 -8.88
N ILE A 19 33.27 -39.35 -9.39
CA ILE A 19 32.04 -38.62 -9.05
C ILE A 19 30.80 -39.39 -9.49
N ALA A 20 30.82 -40.02 -10.67
CA ALA A 20 29.70 -40.84 -11.13
C ALA A 20 29.45 -42.06 -10.24
N ILE A 21 30.51 -42.71 -9.74
CA ILE A 21 30.40 -43.82 -8.78
C ILE A 21 29.77 -43.32 -7.47
N ILE A 22 30.28 -42.23 -6.92
CA ILE A 22 29.77 -41.68 -5.65
C ILE A 22 28.30 -41.28 -5.79
N LYS A 23 27.90 -40.66 -6.90
CA LYS A 23 26.49 -40.37 -7.19
C LYS A 23 25.59 -41.60 -7.26
N ARG A 24 26.13 -42.75 -7.69
CA ARG A 24 25.37 -44.00 -7.67
C ARG A 24 25.26 -44.52 -6.24
N LEU A 25 26.32 -44.40 -5.44
CA LEU A 25 26.28 -44.76 -4.02
C LEU A 25 25.28 -43.91 -3.23
N THR A 26 25.20 -42.60 -3.47
CA THR A 26 24.23 -41.71 -2.81
C THR A 26 22.76 -42.05 -3.14
N ARG A 27 22.52 -42.85 -4.19
CA ARG A 27 21.19 -43.26 -4.66
C ARG A 27 20.96 -44.78 -4.56
N GLY A 28 21.92 -45.52 -4.01
CA GLY A 28 21.85 -46.97 -3.89
C GLY A 28 21.12 -47.42 -2.62
N ASP A 29 21.16 -48.72 -2.36
CA ASP A 29 20.49 -49.34 -1.20
C ASP A 29 21.18 -49.05 0.14
N CYS A 30 22.44 -48.59 0.11
CA CYS A 30 23.23 -48.22 1.30
C CYS A 30 23.87 -46.83 1.14
N PRO A 31 23.06 -45.75 1.16
CA PRO A 31 23.57 -44.39 0.93
C PRO A 31 24.57 -43.92 1.99
N THR A 32 24.54 -44.50 3.20
CA THR A 32 25.48 -44.18 4.29
C THR A 32 26.95 -44.43 3.90
N THR A 33 27.22 -45.39 3.00
CA THR A 33 28.59 -45.66 2.50
C THR A 33 29.16 -44.49 1.70
N ALA A 34 28.31 -43.61 1.16
CA ALA A 34 28.73 -42.43 0.41
C ALA A 34 29.10 -41.24 1.31
N CYS A 35 28.67 -41.21 2.58
CA CYS A 35 28.80 -40.06 3.47
C CYS A 35 30.25 -39.54 3.59
N GLU A 36 31.20 -40.42 3.92
CA GLU A 36 32.61 -40.01 4.07
C GLU A 36 33.22 -39.52 2.75
N LEU A 37 32.85 -40.14 1.62
CA LEU A 37 33.33 -39.75 0.29
C LEU A 37 32.80 -38.37 -0.11
N VAL A 38 31.51 -38.11 0.14
CA VAL A 38 30.88 -36.80 -0.13
C VAL A 38 31.51 -35.74 0.78
N ARG A 39 31.68 -36.02 2.07
CA ARG A 39 32.34 -35.09 3.02
C ARG A 39 33.76 -34.76 2.57
N HIS A 40 34.54 -35.76 2.21
CA HIS A 40 35.93 -35.58 1.76
C HIS A 40 36.01 -34.71 0.50
N ILE A 41 35.15 -34.94 -0.49
CA ILE A 41 35.12 -34.10 -1.69
C ILE A 41 34.80 -32.65 -1.34
N ILE A 42 33.78 -32.43 -0.50
CA ILE A 42 33.33 -31.07 -0.15
C ILE A 42 34.44 -30.27 0.57
N LEU A 43 35.16 -30.92 1.49
CA LEU A 43 36.15 -30.26 2.34
C LEU A 43 37.53 -30.12 1.67
N GLU A 44 37.98 -31.15 0.94
CA GLU A 44 39.35 -31.21 0.41
C GLU A 44 39.45 -30.77 -1.05
N ARG A 45 38.32 -30.61 -1.75
CA ARG A 45 38.29 -30.19 -3.15
C ARG A 45 37.40 -28.97 -3.36
N PRO A 46 37.73 -27.81 -2.75
CA PRO A 46 36.92 -26.60 -2.87
C PRO A 46 36.68 -26.18 -4.32
N GLU A 47 37.58 -26.52 -5.24
CA GLU A 47 37.43 -26.21 -6.67
C GLU A 47 36.23 -26.87 -7.34
N ASP A 48 35.75 -28.00 -6.81
CA ASP A 48 34.72 -28.85 -7.38
C ASP A 48 33.29 -28.50 -6.93
N SER A 49 33.04 -27.22 -6.63
CA SER A 49 31.75 -26.77 -6.06
C SER A 49 30.52 -27.06 -6.93
N SER A 50 30.68 -27.24 -8.24
CA SER A 50 29.62 -27.69 -9.15
C SER A 50 29.21 -29.14 -8.88
N TRP A 51 30.14 -29.99 -8.44
CA TRP A 51 29.89 -31.37 -8.03
C TRP A 51 29.35 -31.45 -6.61
N HIS A 52 29.75 -30.55 -5.71
CA HIS A 52 29.22 -30.49 -4.34
C HIS A 52 27.68 -30.44 -4.36
N ARG A 53 27.09 -29.58 -5.20
CA ARG A 53 25.63 -29.46 -5.37
C ARG A 53 24.95 -30.71 -5.93
N GLN A 54 25.69 -31.54 -6.65
CA GLN A 54 25.16 -32.76 -7.26
C GLN A 54 25.34 -33.99 -6.36
N LEU A 55 26.21 -33.89 -5.36
CA LEU A 55 26.50 -34.95 -4.39
C LEU A 55 25.75 -34.73 -3.07
N LEU A 56 25.70 -33.47 -2.60
CA LEU A 56 24.94 -33.04 -1.43
C LEU A 56 23.65 -32.37 -1.90
N ASP A 57 22.65 -33.18 -2.18
CA ASP A 57 21.30 -32.73 -2.51
C ASP A 57 20.26 -33.25 -1.49
N ARG A 58 19.04 -32.73 -1.59
CA ARG A 58 17.94 -33.13 -0.71
C ARG A 58 17.57 -34.60 -0.86
N SER A 59 17.75 -35.18 -2.04
CA SER A 59 17.40 -36.57 -2.31
C SER A 59 18.36 -37.52 -1.59
N PHE A 60 19.66 -37.22 -1.60
CA PHE A 60 20.65 -37.95 -0.82
C PHE A 60 20.36 -37.89 0.68
N LEU A 61 20.10 -36.69 1.22
CA LEU A 61 19.81 -36.54 2.65
C LEU A 61 18.51 -37.25 3.07
N LYS A 62 17.50 -37.33 2.18
CA LYS A 62 16.26 -38.08 2.41
C LYS A 62 16.43 -39.60 2.26
N ALA A 63 17.42 -40.06 1.50
CA ALA A 63 17.70 -41.48 1.33
C ALA A 63 18.43 -42.07 2.55
N LEU A 64 19.11 -41.23 3.34
CA LEU A 64 19.78 -41.65 4.57
C LEU A 64 18.77 -41.93 5.70
N PRO A 65 19.03 -42.90 6.58
CA PRO A 65 18.34 -43.00 7.86
C PRO A 65 18.44 -41.68 8.62
N ALA A 66 17.36 -41.26 9.32
CA ALA A 66 17.30 -39.93 9.95
C ALA A 66 18.49 -39.63 10.89
N GLN A 67 18.91 -40.63 11.67
CA GLN A 67 20.07 -40.51 12.57
C GLN A 67 21.39 -40.34 11.81
N ASP A 68 21.56 -41.06 10.69
CA ASP A 68 22.73 -40.95 9.83
C ASP A 68 22.77 -39.59 9.11
N ALA A 69 21.63 -39.13 8.58
CA ALA A 69 21.50 -37.82 7.94
C ALA A 69 21.87 -36.69 8.92
N LYS A 70 21.34 -36.75 10.14
CA LYS A 70 21.64 -35.81 11.22
C LYS A 70 23.13 -35.81 11.56
N THR A 71 23.72 -36.99 11.74
CA THR A 71 25.13 -37.16 12.14
C THR A 71 26.06 -36.68 11.03
N PHE A 72 25.82 -37.11 9.79
CA PHE A 72 26.57 -36.70 8.62
C PHE A 72 26.55 -35.19 8.43
N PHE A 73 25.36 -34.58 8.43
CA PHE A 73 25.24 -33.15 8.16
C PHE A 73 25.82 -32.30 9.30
N LYS A 74 25.62 -32.70 10.57
CA LYS A 74 26.27 -32.04 11.71
C LYS A 74 27.79 -32.11 11.59
N GLY A 75 28.34 -33.28 11.28
CA GLY A 75 29.79 -33.45 11.08
C GLY A 75 30.33 -32.63 9.91
N LEU A 76 29.59 -32.54 8.80
CA LEU A 76 29.95 -31.70 7.66
C LEU A 76 29.94 -30.21 8.03
N ALA A 77 28.91 -29.76 8.74
CA ALA A 77 28.78 -28.36 9.12
C ALA A 77 29.90 -27.90 10.08
N ILE A 78 30.24 -28.73 11.07
CA ILE A 78 31.37 -28.46 11.99
C ILE A 78 32.68 -28.35 11.21
N ALA A 79 32.95 -29.28 10.29
CA ALA A 79 34.18 -29.23 9.50
C ALA A 79 34.23 -27.98 8.59
N VAL A 80 33.10 -27.55 8.05
CA VAL A 80 33.01 -26.31 7.28
C VAL A 80 33.22 -25.08 8.16
N GLU A 81 32.70 -25.08 9.38
CA GLU A 81 32.94 -24.04 10.37
C GLU A 81 34.43 -23.89 10.70
N GLU A 82 35.12 -25.00 10.96
CA GLU A 82 36.56 -25.02 11.23
C GLU A 82 37.37 -24.41 10.06
N LYS A 83 37.03 -24.78 8.83
CA LYS A 83 37.67 -24.23 7.62
C LYS A 83 37.41 -22.73 7.44
N LEU A 84 36.21 -22.25 7.80
CA LEU A 84 35.89 -20.82 7.79
C LEU A 84 36.68 -20.05 8.85
N GLN A 85 36.82 -20.62 10.06
CA GLN A 85 37.64 -20.03 11.12
C GLN A 85 39.12 -19.93 10.72
N GLU A 86 39.66 -20.99 10.12
CA GLU A 86 41.03 -20.99 9.58
C GLU A 86 41.20 -19.88 8.53
N GLN A 87 40.27 -19.78 7.58
CA GLN A 87 40.29 -18.77 6.54
C GLN A 87 40.23 -17.34 7.11
N ARG A 88 39.43 -17.12 8.15
CA ARG A 88 39.34 -15.82 8.84
C ARG A 88 40.64 -15.45 9.56
N LYS A 89 41.25 -16.40 10.28
CA LYS A 89 42.54 -16.20 10.96
C LYS A 89 43.65 -15.85 9.96
N MET A 90 43.67 -16.51 8.80
CA MET A 90 44.63 -16.21 7.74
C MET A 90 44.46 -14.79 7.18
N ALA A 91 43.22 -14.35 6.96
CA ALA A 91 42.94 -12.98 6.50
C ALA A 91 43.43 -11.92 7.50
N GLN A 92 43.09 -12.08 8.78
CA GLN A 92 43.51 -11.15 9.85
C GLN A 92 45.03 -11.06 10.00
N ASN A 93 45.73 -12.18 9.92
CA ASN A 93 47.20 -12.20 9.97
C ASN A 93 47.83 -11.49 8.77
N THR A 94 47.19 -11.56 7.61
CA THR A 94 47.66 -10.91 6.38
C THR A 94 47.47 -9.39 6.43
N GLU A 95 46.32 -8.92 6.92
CA GLU A 95 46.04 -7.49 7.13
C GLU A 95 46.97 -6.88 8.18
N ALA A 96 47.16 -7.54 9.32
CA ALA A 96 48.08 -7.09 10.37
C ALA A 96 49.56 -7.07 9.95
N ALA A 97 49.93 -7.85 8.93
CA ALA A 97 51.26 -7.83 8.33
C ALA A 97 51.41 -6.69 7.30
N ALA A 98 50.35 -6.41 6.53
CA ALA A 98 50.31 -5.30 5.58
C ALA A 98 50.40 -3.93 6.26
N ASP A 99 49.72 -3.74 7.40
CA ASP A 99 49.75 -2.48 8.17
C ASP A 99 51.10 -2.20 8.84
N LYS A 100 51.97 -3.22 9.00
CA LYS A 100 53.32 -3.06 9.59
C LYS A 100 54.41 -2.73 8.59
N VAL A 101 54.18 -2.96 7.30
CA VAL A 101 55.14 -2.64 6.23
C VAL A 101 54.66 -1.34 5.59
N GLY A 102 55.12 -0.22 6.13
CA GLY A 102 54.73 1.12 5.70
C GLY A 102 54.75 1.29 4.18
N SER A 103 53.69 1.92 3.67
CA SER A 103 53.44 2.29 2.27
C SER A 103 54.72 2.74 1.55
N GLY A 104 55.20 1.89 0.65
CA GLY A 104 56.41 2.10 -0.13
C GLY A 104 56.41 1.23 -1.38
N HIS A 105 55.68 1.72 -2.38
CA HIS A 105 55.78 1.50 -3.83
C HIS A 105 56.13 0.10 -4.41
N ASP A 106 55.30 -0.29 -5.39
CA ASP A 106 55.45 -1.37 -6.37
C ASP A 106 55.55 -2.82 -5.85
N THR A 107 54.49 -3.58 -6.09
CA THR A 107 54.53 -4.76 -6.97
C THR A 107 53.15 -5.41 -7.07
N THR A 108 52.85 -5.87 -8.28
CA THR A 108 51.78 -6.79 -8.66
C THR A 108 51.86 -8.14 -7.93
N THR A 109 51.69 -8.14 -6.61
CA THR A 109 51.59 -9.35 -5.81
C THR A 109 50.14 -9.80 -5.74
N LYS A 110 49.84 -10.90 -6.45
CA LYS A 110 48.57 -11.64 -6.38
C LYS A 110 48.18 -11.90 -4.91
N PRO A 111 46.89 -11.82 -4.55
CA PRO A 111 46.44 -12.20 -3.21
C PRO A 111 46.83 -13.66 -2.92
N LEU A 112 47.45 -13.88 -1.76
CA LEU A 112 48.35 -15.01 -1.48
C LEU A 112 47.72 -16.24 -0.83
N SER A 113 46.39 -16.39 -0.80
CA SER A 113 45.79 -17.70 -0.52
C SER A 113 44.42 -17.85 -1.19
N ALA A 114 44.26 -18.93 -1.95
CA ALA A 114 42.95 -19.34 -2.43
C ALA A 114 42.05 -19.64 -1.20
N PRO A 115 40.74 -19.33 -1.26
CA PRO A 115 39.83 -19.58 -0.16
C PRO A 115 39.80 -21.07 0.17
N ILE A 116 39.98 -21.41 1.45
CA ILE A 116 39.99 -22.79 1.95
C ILE A 116 38.66 -23.48 1.61
N ILE A 117 37.56 -22.72 1.68
CA ILE A 117 36.25 -23.19 1.25
C ILE A 117 35.56 -22.17 0.33
N LYS A 118 34.92 -22.66 -0.74
CA LYS A 118 34.16 -21.79 -1.64
C LYS A 118 32.87 -21.29 -1.00
N VAL A 119 32.58 -20.01 -1.22
CA VAL A 119 31.31 -19.32 -0.91
C VAL A 119 30.09 -20.15 -1.31
N SER A 120 30.11 -20.73 -2.51
CA SER A 120 29.01 -21.55 -3.04
C SER A 120 28.72 -22.81 -2.22
N THR A 121 29.73 -23.38 -1.57
CA THR A 121 29.60 -24.56 -0.71
C THR A 121 28.90 -24.19 0.59
N VAL A 122 29.29 -23.09 1.22
CA VAL A 122 28.66 -22.61 2.47
C VAL A 122 27.20 -22.20 2.21
N LYS A 123 26.93 -21.48 1.10
CA LYS A 123 25.56 -21.15 0.67
C LYS A 123 24.71 -22.41 0.50
N MET A 124 25.26 -23.44 -0.16
CA MET A 124 24.55 -24.72 -0.33
C MET A 124 24.20 -25.35 1.03
N ILE A 125 25.11 -25.36 2.00
CA ILE A 125 24.84 -25.90 3.35
C ILE A 125 23.75 -25.09 4.05
N ALA A 126 23.85 -23.75 4.05
CA ALA A 126 22.83 -22.88 4.63
C ALA A 126 21.44 -23.11 3.98
N GLN A 127 21.39 -23.29 2.66
CA GLN A 127 20.16 -23.59 1.92
C GLN A 127 19.58 -24.98 2.24
N MET A 128 20.43 -25.97 2.50
CA MET A 128 19.95 -27.29 2.94
C MET A 128 19.34 -27.22 4.34
N LEU A 129 19.93 -26.43 5.25
CA LEU A 129 19.41 -26.20 6.60
C LEU A 129 18.04 -25.52 6.61
N ARG A 130 17.77 -24.64 5.64
CA ARG A 130 16.45 -24.00 5.47
C ARG A 130 15.31 -25.02 5.34
N TRP A 131 15.57 -26.21 4.79
CA TRP A 131 14.57 -27.24 4.48
C TRP A 131 14.85 -28.54 5.23
N ALA A 132 15.53 -28.43 6.38
CA ALA A 132 16.05 -29.60 7.10
C ALA A 132 14.94 -30.39 7.80
N THR A 133 14.16 -31.17 7.04
CA THR A 133 13.20 -32.13 7.58
C THR A 133 13.87 -33.37 8.18
N PHE A 134 15.19 -33.48 8.06
CA PHE A 134 16.00 -34.63 8.48
C PHE A 134 16.72 -34.40 9.82
N MET A 135 16.58 -33.22 10.44
CA MET A 135 17.09 -32.92 11.77
C MET A 135 16.14 -32.01 12.55
N ASP A 136 16.37 -31.89 13.85
CA ASP A 136 15.62 -30.96 14.68
C ASP A 136 15.96 -29.50 14.36
N ARG A 137 14.97 -28.61 14.45
CA ARG A 137 15.11 -27.20 14.09
C ARG A 137 16.08 -26.45 15.01
N ALA A 138 16.16 -26.83 16.28
CA ALA A 138 17.09 -26.25 17.24
C ALA A 138 18.55 -26.50 16.82
N LEU A 139 18.88 -27.72 16.37
CA LEU A 139 20.18 -28.04 15.82
C LEU A 139 20.44 -27.31 14.49
N ALA A 140 19.44 -27.22 13.62
CA ALA A 140 19.59 -26.50 12.35
C ALA A 140 19.88 -25.00 12.60
N PHE A 141 19.18 -24.40 13.56
CA PHE A 141 19.40 -23.05 14.06
C PHE A 141 20.82 -22.88 14.63
N ASP A 142 21.26 -23.75 15.54
CA ASP A 142 22.61 -23.72 16.14
C ASP A 142 23.73 -23.86 15.10
N ILE A 143 23.50 -24.63 14.03
CA ILE A 143 24.45 -24.68 12.91
C ILE A 143 24.43 -23.36 12.12
N LEU A 144 23.26 -22.80 11.81
CA LEU A 144 23.16 -21.53 11.08
C LEU A 144 23.82 -20.37 11.84
N ASP A 145 23.64 -20.29 13.17
CA ASP A 145 24.28 -19.28 14.02
C ASP A 145 25.80 -19.37 13.96
N ARG A 146 26.35 -20.58 14.12
CA ARG A 146 27.79 -20.81 14.03
C ARG A 146 28.35 -20.50 12.64
N LEU A 147 27.64 -20.87 11.58
CA LEU A 147 28.05 -20.50 10.22
C LEU A 147 28.05 -18.98 10.04
N LEU A 148 27.07 -18.28 10.60
CA LEU A 148 27.00 -16.82 10.55
C LEU A 148 28.18 -16.18 11.29
N CYS A 149 28.49 -16.65 12.50
CA CYS A 149 29.61 -16.14 13.31
C CYS A 149 30.97 -16.23 12.60
N ASN A 150 31.12 -17.20 11.71
CA ASN A 150 32.38 -17.49 11.03
C ASN A 150 32.41 -17.02 9.56
N SER A 151 31.32 -16.44 9.05
CA SER A 151 31.21 -15.96 7.67
C SER A 151 31.34 -14.44 7.58
N ALA A 152 32.26 -13.96 6.74
CA ALA A 152 32.38 -12.53 6.42
C ALA A 152 31.83 -12.18 5.02
N HIS A 153 31.55 -13.17 4.19
CA HIS A 153 31.14 -12.93 2.80
C HIS A 153 29.65 -12.55 2.72
N PRO A 154 29.27 -11.41 2.11
CA PRO A 154 27.88 -10.92 2.07
C PRO A 154 26.88 -11.95 1.56
N ASP A 155 27.13 -12.59 0.41
CA ASP A 155 26.24 -13.63 -0.13
C ASP A 155 25.99 -14.82 0.80
N VAL A 156 26.97 -15.18 1.65
CA VAL A 156 26.81 -16.28 2.61
C VAL A 156 25.94 -15.82 3.76
N VAL A 157 26.20 -14.62 4.27
CA VAL A 157 25.40 -13.99 5.34
C VAL A 157 23.95 -13.85 4.90
N ILE A 158 23.68 -13.29 3.72
CA ILE A 158 22.33 -13.14 3.16
C ILE A 158 21.62 -14.51 3.10
N CYS A 159 22.33 -15.53 2.59
CA CYS A 159 21.79 -16.87 2.48
C CYS A 159 21.48 -17.51 3.85
N ILE A 160 22.30 -17.25 4.87
CA ILE A 160 22.07 -17.75 6.23
C ILE A 160 20.88 -17.02 6.87
N VAL A 161 20.79 -15.69 6.70
CA VAL A 161 19.67 -14.89 7.21
C VAL A 161 18.35 -15.32 6.59
N GLU A 162 18.32 -15.55 5.28
CA GLU A 162 17.14 -16.11 4.60
C GLU A 162 16.73 -17.46 5.21
N SER A 163 17.69 -18.34 5.49
CA SER A 163 17.43 -19.62 6.16
C SER A 163 16.90 -19.44 7.60
N LEU A 164 17.47 -18.51 8.38
CA LEU A 164 17.04 -18.21 9.75
C LEU A 164 15.61 -17.64 9.78
N LEU A 165 15.29 -16.71 8.89
CA LEU A 165 13.95 -16.13 8.77
C LEU A 165 12.91 -17.20 8.40
N GLN A 166 13.24 -18.11 7.49
CA GLN A 166 12.36 -19.25 7.18
C GLN A 166 12.17 -20.15 8.40
N GLN A 167 13.24 -20.46 9.14
CA GLN A 167 13.15 -21.28 10.36
C GLN A 167 12.22 -20.61 11.38
N ARG A 168 12.33 -19.29 11.58
CA ARG A 168 11.41 -18.54 12.44
C ARG A 168 9.97 -18.64 11.94
N ALA A 169 9.71 -18.41 10.65
CA ALA A 169 8.37 -18.39 10.09
C ALA A 169 7.66 -19.75 10.18
N GLU A 170 8.40 -20.85 10.07
CA GLU A 170 7.83 -22.20 10.06
C GLU A 170 7.86 -22.90 11.43
N SER A 171 8.56 -22.35 12.43
CA SER A 171 8.76 -23.02 13.73
C SER A 171 7.55 -22.81 14.62
N ASN A 172 7.21 -23.82 15.43
CA ASN A 172 6.28 -23.67 16.56
C ASN A 172 7.03 -23.53 17.90
N ASP A 173 8.36 -23.60 17.87
CA ASP A 173 9.21 -23.45 19.05
C ASP A 173 9.59 -21.97 19.26
N GLU A 174 9.06 -21.39 20.32
CA GLU A 174 9.33 -20.01 20.74
C GLU A 174 10.80 -19.76 21.07
N ALA A 175 11.55 -20.75 21.55
CA ALA A 175 12.98 -20.60 21.81
C ALA A 175 13.75 -20.39 20.50
N VAL A 176 13.39 -21.12 19.44
CA VAL A 176 13.98 -20.93 18.10
C VAL A 176 13.58 -19.58 17.52
N LYS A 177 12.31 -19.19 17.61
CA LYS A 177 11.84 -17.89 17.10
C LYS A 177 12.56 -16.73 17.78
N ASN A 178 12.64 -16.74 19.11
CA ASN A 178 13.32 -15.70 19.88
C ASN A 178 14.83 -15.72 19.64
N GLY A 179 15.45 -16.90 19.55
CA GLY A 179 16.86 -17.02 19.18
C GLY A 179 17.18 -16.41 17.82
N VAL A 180 16.31 -16.59 16.82
CA VAL A 180 16.47 -15.92 15.50
C VAL A 180 16.38 -14.40 15.64
N VAL A 181 15.43 -13.89 16.43
CA VAL A 181 15.32 -12.45 16.72
C VAL A 181 16.61 -11.92 17.35
N ASP A 182 17.15 -12.63 18.34
CA ASP A 182 18.37 -12.24 19.06
C ASP A 182 19.57 -12.15 18.12
N ILE A 183 19.80 -13.19 17.30
CA ILE A 183 20.90 -13.23 16.34
C ILE A 183 20.78 -12.10 15.31
N ILE A 184 19.57 -11.85 14.81
CA ILE A 184 19.34 -10.79 13.83
C ILE A 184 19.60 -9.41 14.46
N ALA A 185 19.09 -9.18 15.66
CA ALA A 185 19.30 -7.92 16.38
C ALA A 185 20.79 -7.68 16.69
N GLU A 186 21.53 -8.69 17.13
CA GLU A 186 22.94 -8.54 17.51
C GLU A 186 23.87 -8.43 16.30
N ARG A 187 23.72 -9.31 15.30
CA ARG A 187 24.73 -9.52 14.25
C ARG A 187 24.36 -8.92 12.90
N ILE A 188 23.08 -8.95 12.54
CA ILE A 188 22.63 -8.61 11.19
C ILE A 188 22.19 -7.15 11.12
N MET A 189 21.52 -6.65 12.14
CA MET A 189 21.05 -5.28 12.19
C MET A 189 22.16 -4.24 11.94
N PRO A 190 23.37 -4.34 12.53
CA PRO A 190 24.44 -3.40 12.22
C PRO A 190 24.86 -3.39 10.75
N LEU A 191 24.85 -4.56 10.10
CA LEU A 191 25.16 -4.71 8.67
C LEU A 191 24.04 -4.12 7.82
N ALA A 192 22.79 -4.46 8.11
CA ALA A 192 21.62 -3.99 7.39
C ALA A 192 21.39 -2.48 7.57
N ALA A 193 21.75 -1.91 8.73
CA ALA A 193 21.65 -0.48 9.01
C ALA A 193 22.75 0.36 8.33
N SER A 194 23.78 -0.27 7.77
CA SER A 194 24.87 0.44 7.10
C SER A 194 24.42 1.07 5.78
N LEU A 195 25.23 1.97 5.22
CA LEU A 195 24.94 2.62 3.94
C LEU A 195 25.06 1.66 2.75
N ASP A 196 25.98 0.69 2.88
CA ASP A 196 26.17 -0.45 2.01
C ASP A 196 26.55 -1.66 2.86
N GLU A 197 25.67 -2.66 2.90
CA GLU A 197 25.86 -3.89 3.68
C GLU A 197 27.06 -4.73 3.22
N ARG A 198 27.58 -4.49 2.02
CA ARG A 198 28.80 -5.15 1.50
C ARG A 198 30.07 -4.54 2.08
N SER A 199 29.98 -3.30 2.53
CA SER A 199 31.10 -2.50 3.02
C SER A 199 30.72 -1.74 4.30
N PRO A 200 30.30 -2.44 5.36
CA PRO A 200 29.88 -1.80 6.60
C PRO A 200 31.05 -1.04 7.24
N LEU A 201 30.77 0.17 7.71
CA LEU A 201 31.77 1.01 8.37
C LEU A 201 31.86 0.67 9.86
N THR A 202 33.08 0.52 10.38
CA THR A 202 33.33 0.44 11.82
C THR A 202 33.29 1.83 12.45
N GLU A 203 33.16 1.90 13.79
CA GLU A 203 33.20 3.19 14.50
C GLU A 203 34.54 3.92 14.34
N GLU A 204 35.65 3.18 14.23
CA GLU A 204 36.97 3.76 13.94
C GLU A 204 37.02 4.33 12.53
N ALA A 205 36.42 3.66 11.55
CA ALA A 205 36.31 4.17 10.19
C ALA A 205 35.47 5.45 10.15
N TRP A 206 34.34 5.47 10.85
CA TRP A 206 33.53 6.68 10.96
C TRP A 206 34.27 7.84 11.64
N THR A 207 34.97 7.58 12.74
CA THR A 207 35.75 8.61 13.46
C THR A 207 36.80 9.25 12.56
N ARG A 208 37.49 8.45 11.73
CA ARG A 208 38.45 8.95 10.73
C ARG A 208 37.77 9.82 9.66
N LEU A 209 36.62 9.38 9.14
CA LEU A 209 35.85 10.15 8.17
C LEU A 209 35.37 11.49 8.72
N GLU A 210 34.97 11.52 10.01
CA GLU A 210 34.57 12.70 10.77
C GLU A 210 35.75 13.64 11.08
N ALA A 211 36.97 13.10 11.21
CA ALA A 211 38.20 13.88 11.28
C ALA A 211 38.64 14.47 9.91
N GLY A 212 37.92 14.14 8.83
CA GLY A 212 38.19 14.66 7.48
C GLY A 212 39.06 13.74 6.62
N GLU A 213 39.36 12.52 7.07
CA GLU A 213 40.11 11.54 6.29
C GLU A 213 39.20 10.82 5.26
N GLY A 214 39.78 10.32 4.17
CA GLY A 214 39.11 9.45 3.20
C GLY A 214 38.00 10.09 2.35
N SER A 215 37.43 9.31 1.41
CA SER A 215 36.28 9.71 0.58
C SER A 215 34.95 9.49 1.31
N LEU A 216 33.87 10.11 0.82
CA LEU A 216 32.54 9.86 1.39
C LEU A 216 32.17 8.40 1.09
N PRO A 217 31.58 7.69 2.07
CA PRO A 217 31.02 6.37 1.81
C PRO A 217 29.95 6.43 0.72
N GLU A 218 29.95 5.42 -0.14
CA GLU A 218 28.91 5.24 -1.15
C GLU A 218 27.70 4.53 -0.56
N PHE A 219 26.52 4.78 -1.15
CA PHE A 219 25.33 4.01 -0.84
C PHE A 219 25.29 2.76 -1.72
N TYR A 220 24.64 1.70 -1.23
CA TYR A 220 24.37 0.50 -2.04
C TYR A 220 23.76 0.81 -3.41
N SER A 221 22.86 1.77 -3.47
CA SER A 221 22.26 2.29 -4.70
C SER A 221 21.71 3.69 -4.49
N ALA A 222 21.79 4.56 -5.50
CA ALA A 222 21.12 5.86 -5.49
C ALA A 222 19.60 5.75 -5.65
N ASP A 223 19.09 4.61 -6.16
CA ASP A 223 17.66 4.35 -6.28
C ASP A 223 17.06 3.99 -4.91
N GLN A 224 16.08 4.78 -4.47
CA GLN A 224 15.36 4.56 -3.20
C GLN A 224 14.49 3.29 -3.22
N ARG A 225 14.13 2.79 -4.41
CA ARG A 225 13.37 1.53 -4.57
C ARG A 225 14.24 0.29 -4.41
N GLN A 226 15.54 0.42 -4.67
CA GLN A 226 16.49 -0.66 -4.52
C GLN A 226 16.98 -0.73 -3.06
N LEU A 227 16.43 -1.70 -2.34
CA LEU A 227 16.90 -2.05 -1.00
C LEU A 227 18.12 -2.98 -1.08
N PRO A 228 19.11 -2.80 -0.17
CA PRO A 228 20.15 -3.80 0.05
C PRO A 228 19.54 -5.17 0.41
N PRO A 229 20.11 -6.30 -0.05
CA PRO A 229 19.54 -7.63 0.15
C PRO A 229 19.16 -7.99 1.60
N LEU A 230 19.98 -7.67 2.61
CA LEU A 230 19.61 -7.95 4.00
C LEU A 230 18.42 -7.10 4.43
N LEU A 231 18.39 -5.83 4.04
CA LEU A 231 17.24 -4.95 4.31
C LEU A 231 15.96 -5.45 3.63
N THR A 232 16.06 -5.96 2.40
CA THR A 232 14.93 -6.59 1.69
C THR A 232 14.39 -7.77 2.50
N LEU A 233 15.25 -8.69 2.94
CA LEU A 233 14.85 -9.84 3.75
C LEU A 233 14.16 -9.44 5.06
N LEU A 234 14.70 -8.45 5.77
CA LEU A 234 14.11 -7.97 7.02
C LEU A 234 12.78 -7.24 6.80
N ALA A 235 12.64 -6.49 5.71
CA ALA A 235 11.39 -5.83 5.34
C ALA A 235 10.31 -6.85 4.94
N GLU A 236 10.66 -7.86 4.14
CA GLU A 236 9.76 -8.96 3.75
C GLU A 236 9.29 -9.76 4.97
N ALA A 237 10.16 -9.97 5.97
CA ALA A 237 9.78 -10.60 7.22
C ALA A 237 8.71 -9.80 8.00
N CYS A 238 8.59 -8.48 7.78
CA CYS A 238 7.51 -7.67 8.33
C CYS A 238 6.18 -7.86 7.58
N GLY A 239 6.23 -8.21 6.30
CA GLY A 239 5.07 -8.32 5.42
C GLY A 239 4.41 -9.69 5.39
N HIS A 240 4.91 -10.68 6.14
CA HIS A 240 4.43 -12.06 6.01
C HIS A 240 2.91 -12.17 6.31
N PRO A 241 2.07 -12.52 5.31
CA PRO A 241 0.61 -12.41 5.41
C PRO A 241 -0.01 -13.47 6.33
N ALA A 242 0.73 -14.55 6.65
CA ALA A 242 0.24 -15.61 7.52
C ALA A 242 0.29 -15.27 9.02
N SER A 243 0.92 -14.15 9.41
CA SER A 243 1.02 -13.76 10.81
C SER A 243 -0.04 -12.70 11.12
N ASP A 244 -0.98 -13.06 11.99
CA ASP A 244 -1.97 -12.16 12.60
C ASP A 244 -1.33 -10.80 12.93
N PRO A 245 -1.89 -9.67 12.45
CA PRO A 245 -1.40 -8.33 12.76
C PRO A 245 -1.29 -8.04 14.25
N SER A 246 -2.04 -8.75 15.09
CA SER A 246 -2.05 -8.62 16.55
C SER A 246 -1.15 -9.61 17.28
N SER A 247 -0.39 -10.45 16.57
CA SER A 247 0.43 -11.48 17.22
C SER A 247 1.58 -10.88 18.05
N GLN A 248 1.79 -11.45 19.24
CA GLN A 248 2.91 -11.11 20.11
C GLN A 248 4.26 -11.28 19.39
N GLU A 249 4.39 -12.29 18.53
CA GLU A 249 5.60 -12.53 17.72
C GLU A 249 5.94 -11.36 16.79
N ARG A 250 4.92 -10.72 16.21
CA ARG A 250 5.07 -9.56 15.34
C ARG A 250 5.45 -8.33 16.13
N GLN A 251 4.83 -8.11 17.29
CA GLN A 251 5.22 -7.03 18.20
C GLN A 251 6.69 -7.16 18.61
N VAL A 252 7.13 -8.36 19.03
CA VAL A 252 8.53 -8.65 19.38
C VAL A 252 9.48 -8.35 18.22
N TRP A 253 9.10 -8.71 16.99
CA TRP A 253 9.90 -8.41 15.78
C TRP A 253 10.04 -6.91 15.55
N ILE A 254 8.94 -6.16 15.64
CA ILE A 254 8.93 -4.71 15.42
C ILE A 254 9.79 -4.01 16.48
N GLU A 255 9.58 -4.35 17.75
CA GLU A 255 10.25 -3.70 18.88
C GLU A 255 11.74 -4.02 18.94
N ARG A 256 12.14 -5.27 18.66
CA ARG A 256 13.52 -5.73 18.85
C ARG A 256 14.37 -5.67 17.58
N VAL A 257 13.76 -5.65 16.40
CA VAL A 257 14.49 -5.63 15.12
C VAL A 257 14.18 -4.37 14.33
N VAL A 258 12.92 -4.13 13.96
CA VAL A 258 12.57 -3.07 12.99
C VAL A 258 12.85 -1.68 13.52
N VAL A 259 12.37 -1.35 14.73
CA VAL A 259 12.53 -0.03 15.32
C VAL A 259 14.01 0.29 15.60
N PRO A 260 14.80 -0.62 16.22
CA PRO A 260 16.23 -0.42 16.37
C PRO A 260 16.98 -0.29 15.04
N LEU A 261 16.62 -1.09 14.03
CA LEU A 261 17.19 -1.00 12.67
C LEU A 261 16.96 0.38 12.04
N ILE A 262 15.73 0.90 12.12
CA ILE A 262 15.37 2.24 11.64
C ILE A 262 16.23 3.30 12.33
N ARG A 263 16.38 3.21 13.66
CA ARG A 263 17.17 4.16 14.45
C ARG A 263 18.65 4.14 14.05
N LEU A 264 19.25 2.95 13.98
CA LEU A 264 20.66 2.80 13.62
C LEU A 264 20.92 3.26 12.19
N SER A 265 20.04 2.93 11.24
CA SER A 265 20.15 3.41 9.86
C SER A 265 19.99 4.93 9.77
N ALA A 266 19.08 5.51 10.55
CA ALA A 266 18.91 6.96 10.63
C ALA A 266 20.15 7.65 11.21
N GLU A 267 20.79 7.08 12.22
CA GLU A 267 22.04 7.61 12.80
C GLU A 267 23.17 7.60 11.78
N ASN A 268 23.40 6.47 11.09
CA ASN A 268 24.39 6.35 10.02
C ASN A 268 24.12 7.35 8.88
N HIS A 269 22.85 7.49 8.49
CA HIS A 269 22.45 8.44 7.46
C HIS A 269 22.70 9.90 7.90
N MET A 270 22.43 10.26 9.16
CA MET A 270 22.68 11.61 9.65
C MET A 270 24.17 11.94 9.76
N ARG A 271 25.02 10.97 10.14
CA ARG A 271 26.49 11.11 10.07
C ARG A 271 26.92 11.38 8.64
N TRP A 272 26.43 10.57 7.70
CA TRP A 272 26.70 10.75 6.28
C TRP A 272 26.25 12.12 5.75
N ILE A 273 25.02 12.57 6.07
CA ILE A 273 24.51 13.90 5.65
C ILE A 273 25.43 15.00 6.20
N ARG A 274 25.83 14.93 7.47
CA ARG A 274 26.75 15.92 8.05
C ARG A 274 28.07 16.00 7.26
N LEU A 275 28.69 14.85 6.98
CA LEU A 275 29.92 14.79 6.20
C LEU A 275 29.72 15.31 4.77
N PHE A 276 28.62 14.95 4.12
CA PHE A 276 28.25 15.42 2.79
C PHE A 276 28.12 16.95 2.77
N LEU A 277 27.44 17.55 3.75
CA LEU A 277 27.29 18.99 3.84
C LEU A 277 28.63 19.70 4.10
N GLN A 278 29.44 19.18 5.04
CA GLN A 278 30.75 19.74 5.37
C GLN A 278 31.69 19.73 4.16
N ARG A 279 31.84 18.58 3.49
CA ARG A 279 32.79 18.40 2.39
C ARG A 279 32.41 19.19 1.14
N ASN A 280 31.14 19.52 0.97
CA ASN A 280 30.64 20.28 -0.17
C ASN A 280 30.35 21.76 0.17
N ALA A 281 30.83 22.25 1.32
CA ALA A 281 30.64 23.62 1.80
C ALA A 281 29.16 24.08 1.79
N LEU A 282 28.26 23.17 2.15
CA LEU A 282 26.83 23.45 2.29
C LEU A 282 26.50 23.84 3.75
N PRO A 283 25.46 24.68 3.99
CA PRO A 283 25.12 25.14 5.33
C PRO A 283 24.75 23.99 6.27
N LEU A 284 25.50 23.82 7.36
CA LEU A 284 25.21 22.79 8.38
C LEU A 284 23.95 23.07 9.20
N SER A 285 23.48 24.32 9.22
CA SER A 285 22.24 24.71 9.90
C SER A 285 21.01 23.98 9.39
N ILE A 286 21.06 23.34 8.21
CA ILE A 286 19.94 22.53 7.73
C ILE A 286 19.79 21.22 8.52
N LEU A 287 20.82 20.76 9.23
CA LEU A 287 20.74 19.55 10.06
C LEU A 287 19.68 19.67 11.17
N ASP A 288 19.42 20.88 11.66
CA ASP A 288 18.38 21.13 12.67
C ASP A 288 16.96 21.01 12.09
N ILE A 289 16.84 21.20 10.77
CA ILE A 289 15.57 21.12 10.04
C ILE A 289 15.25 19.67 9.67
N LEU A 290 16.25 18.92 9.21
CA LEU A 290 16.07 17.57 8.69
C LEU A 290 15.67 16.57 9.80
N PRO A 291 14.63 15.76 9.60
CA PRO A 291 14.33 14.66 10.52
C PRO A 291 15.38 13.55 10.39
N ARG A 292 15.58 12.82 11.50
CA ARG A 292 16.46 11.65 11.53
C ARG A 292 15.71 10.47 10.93
N VAL A 293 16.03 10.13 9.68
CA VAL A 293 15.39 9.06 8.93
C VAL A 293 16.43 8.16 8.29
N PRO A 294 16.13 6.86 8.07
CA PRO A 294 17.02 5.95 7.35
C PRO A 294 17.42 6.47 5.97
N SER A 295 18.53 5.97 5.44
CA SER A 295 18.97 6.25 4.06
C SER A 295 18.02 5.68 3.00
N LYS A 296 17.22 4.69 3.38
CA LYS A 296 16.15 4.11 2.56
C LYS A 296 14.80 4.29 3.25
N LEU A 297 13.98 5.20 2.71
CA LEU A 297 12.69 5.56 3.32
C LEU A 297 11.73 4.38 3.48
N ASN A 298 11.79 3.40 2.58
CA ASN A 298 10.93 2.22 2.63
C ASN A 298 11.11 1.40 3.92
N ILE A 299 12.27 1.48 4.60
CA ILE A 299 12.48 0.81 5.89
C ILE A 299 11.68 1.51 6.99
N LEU A 300 11.57 2.84 6.92
CA LEU A 300 10.76 3.62 7.86
C LEU A 300 9.27 3.51 7.56
N LEU A 301 8.89 3.53 6.27
CA LEU A 301 7.50 3.68 5.87
C LEU A 301 6.80 2.34 5.61
N GLY A 302 7.50 1.35 5.05
CA GLY A 302 6.93 0.07 4.65
C GLY A 302 6.36 -0.78 5.80
N PRO A 303 7.12 -1.02 6.90
CA PRO A 303 6.64 -1.89 7.99
C PRO A 303 5.34 -1.42 8.65
N PHE A 304 5.06 -0.10 8.63
CA PHE A 304 3.92 0.48 9.33
C PHE A 304 2.73 0.80 8.42
N GLU A 305 2.83 0.59 7.11
CA GLU A 305 1.78 0.93 6.14
C GLU A 305 0.43 0.28 6.46
N HIS A 306 0.46 -0.91 7.05
CA HIS A 306 -0.74 -1.65 7.48
C HIS A 306 -0.78 -1.90 9.00
N GLN A 307 0.17 -1.36 9.77
CA GLN A 307 0.45 -1.78 11.15
C GLN A 307 0.75 -0.58 12.06
N THR A 308 -0.01 0.51 11.92
CA THR A 308 0.25 1.73 12.70
C THR A 308 0.08 1.55 14.20
N VAL A 309 -0.68 0.54 14.64
CA VAL A 309 -0.86 0.18 16.07
C VAL A 309 0.45 -0.19 16.78
N HIS A 310 1.41 -0.80 16.06
CA HIS A 310 2.71 -1.20 16.62
C HIS A 310 3.79 -0.14 16.41
N MET A 311 3.44 1.00 15.83
CA MET A 311 4.39 2.05 15.51
C MET A 311 4.68 2.89 16.76
N PRO A 312 5.95 3.03 17.19
CA PRO A 312 6.27 3.91 18.30
C PRO A 312 5.88 5.36 18.00
N ALA A 313 5.43 6.09 19.02
CA ALA A 313 5.04 7.49 18.89
C ALA A 313 6.14 8.37 18.25
N ASP A 314 7.40 8.19 18.66
CA ASP A 314 8.55 8.92 18.09
C ASP A 314 8.70 8.68 16.58
N THR A 315 8.35 7.48 16.11
CA THR A 315 8.39 7.13 14.69
C THR A 315 7.30 7.88 13.93
N ILE A 316 6.07 7.97 14.47
CA ILE A 316 4.98 8.75 13.84
C ILE A 316 5.37 10.23 13.77
N HIS A 317 5.95 10.78 14.84
CA HIS A 317 6.46 12.15 14.84
C HIS A 317 7.56 12.35 13.79
N THR A 318 8.46 11.37 13.63
CA THR A 318 9.51 11.38 12.62
C THR A 318 8.93 11.37 11.19
N VAL A 319 7.93 10.52 10.92
CA VAL A 319 7.20 10.51 9.64
C VAL A 319 6.50 11.85 9.41
N GLY A 320 5.87 12.42 10.45
CA GLY A 320 5.24 13.72 10.36
C GLY A 320 6.20 14.85 9.98
N ARG A 321 7.40 14.87 10.58
CA ARG A 321 8.46 15.81 10.20
C ARG A 321 8.99 15.55 8.79
N LEU A 322 9.11 14.29 8.38
CA LEU A 322 9.55 13.92 7.02
C LEU A 322 8.60 14.47 5.96
N ILE A 323 7.30 14.21 6.09
CA ILE A 323 6.32 14.71 5.11
C ILE A 323 6.25 16.24 5.11
N ALA A 324 6.47 16.90 6.26
CA ALA A 324 6.51 18.36 6.33
C ALA A 324 7.71 18.94 5.60
N VAL A 325 8.88 18.31 5.74
CA VAL A 325 10.09 18.73 5.02
C VAL A 325 9.96 18.48 3.52
N ILE A 326 9.38 17.36 3.09
CA ILE A 326 9.23 17.02 1.66
C ILE A 326 8.15 17.89 1.00
N GLY A 327 6.97 18.00 1.62
CA GLY A 327 5.83 18.73 1.07
C GLY A 327 6.01 20.24 1.15
N ALA A 328 6.66 20.73 2.20
CA ALA A 328 6.84 22.15 2.44
C ALA A 328 8.28 22.50 2.89
N PRO A 329 9.31 22.24 2.06
CA PRO A 329 10.69 22.46 2.45
C PRO A 329 10.94 23.92 2.86
N PRO A 330 11.55 24.20 4.02
CA PRO A 330 11.90 25.56 4.43
C PRO A 330 12.87 26.24 3.45
N LEU A 331 12.85 27.58 3.39
CA LEU A 331 13.66 28.36 2.45
C LEU A 331 15.16 28.04 2.52
N ALA A 332 15.69 27.77 3.71
CA ALA A 332 17.09 27.38 3.89
C ALA A 332 17.41 26.08 3.14
N LEU A 333 16.54 25.08 3.22
CA LEU A 333 16.70 23.80 2.53
C LEU A 333 16.50 23.96 1.02
N GLN A 334 15.53 24.76 0.58
CA GLN A 334 15.34 25.07 -0.85
C GLN A 334 16.58 25.72 -1.48
N LYS A 335 17.30 26.58 -0.74
CA LYS A 335 18.57 27.16 -1.22
C LYS A 335 19.62 26.08 -1.46
N VAL A 336 19.71 25.09 -0.58
CA VAL A 336 20.61 23.94 -0.73
C VAL A 336 20.23 23.11 -1.96
N PHE A 337 18.94 22.82 -2.17
CA PHE A 337 18.46 22.13 -3.38
C PHE A 337 18.89 22.87 -4.65
N LYS A 338 18.70 24.20 -4.69
CA LYS A 338 19.11 25.03 -5.83
C LYS A 338 20.63 25.01 -6.03
N GLN A 339 21.42 25.02 -4.96
CA GLN A 339 22.88 24.97 -5.04
C GLN A 339 23.36 23.63 -5.59
N ILE A 340 22.83 22.51 -5.10
CA ILE A 340 23.18 21.16 -5.60
C ILE A 340 22.79 21.03 -7.07
N ARG A 341 21.60 21.48 -7.48
CA ARG A 341 21.12 21.41 -8.88
C ARG A 341 21.95 22.24 -9.85
N ARG A 342 22.41 23.42 -9.42
CA ARG A 342 23.23 24.31 -10.25
C ARG A 342 24.67 23.81 -10.40
N SER A 343 25.18 23.07 -9.41
CA SER A 343 26.51 22.47 -9.48
C SER A 343 26.47 21.17 -10.29
N LYS A 344 27.04 21.20 -11.50
CA LYS A 344 27.16 20.00 -12.34
C LYS A 344 27.92 18.89 -11.64
N ASP A 345 28.97 19.25 -10.90
CA ASP A 345 29.81 18.31 -10.17
C ASP A 345 28.99 17.61 -9.08
N LEU A 346 28.30 18.36 -8.22
CA LEU A 346 27.48 17.77 -7.14
C LEU A 346 26.34 16.93 -7.69
N ARG A 347 25.60 17.43 -8.70
CA ARG A 347 24.47 16.73 -9.29
C ARG A 347 24.87 15.39 -9.92
N SER A 348 26.11 15.28 -10.41
CA SER A 348 26.64 14.05 -11.01
C SER A 348 27.11 13.01 -9.99
N THR A 349 27.35 13.41 -8.73
CA THR A 349 27.75 12.49 -7.67
C THR A 349 26.55 11.69 -7.13
N ASP A 350 26.81 10.47 -6.64
CA ASP A 350 25.79 9.69 -5.92
C ASP A 350 25.26 10.41 -4.69
N GLY A 351 26.12 11.14 -3.97
CA GLY A 351 25.70 11.90 -2.78
C GLY A 351 24.72 13.03 -3.10
N GLY A 352 24.98 13.80 -4.16
CA GLY A 352 24.07 14.86 -4.60
C GLY A 352 22.74 14.31 -5.09
N ARG A 353 22.75 13.22 -5.87
CA ARG A 353 21.53 12.52 -6.28
C ARG A 353 20.74 12.02 -5.08
N HIS A 354 21.40 11.29 -4.17
CA HIS A 354 20.77 10.76 -2.97
C HIS A 354 20.12 11.87 -2.13
N PHE A 355 20.83 12.96 -1.86
CA PHE A 355 20.30 14.07 -1.07
C PHE A 355 19.05 14.71 -1.72
N LEU A 356 19.07 14.89 -3.05
CA LEU A 356 17.93 15.43 -3.78
C LEU A 356 16.74 14.44 -3.79
N THR A 357 16.97 13.17 -4.13
CA THR A 357 15.91 12.14 -4.13
C THR A 357 15.30 11.95 -2.75
N MET A 358 16.07 12.16 -1.68
CA MET A 358 15.63 12.00 -0.30
C MET A 358 14.71 13.13 0.18
N TRP A 359 15.02 14.39 -0.20
CA TRP A 359 14.41 15.57 0.42
C TRP A 359 13.64 16.46 -0.54
N CYS A 360 13.82 16.29 -1.85
CA CYS A 360 13.20 17.13 -2.88
C CYS A 360 12.14 16.34 -3.65
N SER A 361 10.87 16.71 -3.45
CA SER A 361 9.70 16.04 -4.05
C SER A 361 9.77 15.95 -5.58
N GLU A 362 10.28 16.98 -6.26
CA GLU A 362 10.43 17.03 -7.72
C GLU A 362 11.36 15.96 -8.29
N GLU A 363 12.32 15.48 -7.50
CA GLU A 363 13.31 14.47 -7.91
C GLU A 363 12.91 13.07 -7.41
N MET A 364 11.84 12.96 -6.62
CA MET A 364 11.27 11.68 -6.22
C MET A 364 10.55 11.07 -7.42
N VAL A 365 10.93 9.83 -7.79
CA VAL A 365 10.32 9.13 -8.93
C VAL A 365 8.81 9.00 -8.72
N THR A 366 8.04 9.40 -9.74
CA THR A 366 6.58 9.63 -9.80
C THR A 366 5.64 8.47 -9.40
N GLY A 367 6.15 7.37 -8.85
CA GLY A 367 5.37 6.21 -8.41
C GLY A 367 5.64 5.73 -6.98
N GLY A 368 6.35 6.50 -6.16
CA GLY A 368 6.70 6.10 -4.79
C GLY A 368 7.33 7.23 -4.00
N SER A 369 6.67 8.40 -3.97
CA SER A 369 7.17 9.53 -3.18
C SER A 369 7.04 9.18 -1.69
N GLY A 370 8.12 9.44 -0.92
CA GLY A 370 8.08 9.29 0.53
C GLY A 370 6.97 10.14 1.17
N TYR A 371 6.52 11.18 0.49
CA TYR A 371 5.35 11.96 0.88
C TYR A 371 4.06 11.13 0.87
N SER A 372 3.69 10.53 -0.27
CA SER A 372 2.41 9.80 -0.40
C SER A 372 2.33 8.64 0.58
N GLN A 373 3.43 7.87 0.72
CA GLN A 373 3.48 6.77 1.67
C GLN A 373 3.45 7.26 3.14
N GLY A 374 4.16 8.34 3.46
CA GLY A 374 4.09 8.96 4.79
C GLY A 374 2.69 9.47 5.13
N VAL A 375 2.00 10.10 4.19
CA VAL A 375 0.61 10.53 4.36
C VAL A 375 -0.33 9.34 4.50
N LYS A 376 -0.12 8.25 3.74
CA LYS A 376 -0.87 7.00 3.88
C LYS A 376 -0.75 6.42 5.30
N ILE A 377 0.46 6.43 5.89
CA ILE A 377 0.67 6.00 7.27
C ILE A 377 -0.08 6.89 8.25
N LEU A 378 0.03 8.22 8.13
CA LEU A 378 -0.67 9.14 9.03
C LEU A 378 -2.20 9.05 8.89
N ALA A 379 -2.70 8.88 7.67
CA ALA A 379 -4.12 8.64 7.42
C ALA A 379 -4.56 7.29 7.99
N GLY A 380 -3.74 6.24 7.84
CA GLY A 380 -3.95 4.93 8.45
C GLY A 380 -4.04 5.01 9.98
N PHE A 381 -3.14 5.77 10.61
CA PHE A 381 -3.18 6.04 12.04
C PHE A 381 -4.50 6.70 12.44
N LEU A 382 -4.93 7.78 11.75
CA LEU A 382 -6.21 8.42 12.03
C LEU A 382 -7.41 7.46 11.89
N LYS A 383 -7.36 6.52 10.93
CA LYS A 383 -8.42 5.54 10.70
C LYS A 383 -8.45 4.41 11.74
N GLN A 384 -7.30 4.07 12.33
CA GLN A 384 -7.15 2.95 13.26
C GLN A 384 -7.24 3.37 14.74
N SER A 385 -6.86 4.60 15.09
CA SER A 385 -6.78 5.05 16.48
C SER A 385 -8.15 5.27 17.16
N ASP A 386 -8.25 4.85 18.42
CA ASP A 386 -9.33 5.24 19.31
C ASP A 386 -9.02 6.58 19.98
N ALA A 387 -10.05 7.42 20.17
CA ALA A 387 -9.85 8.77 20.73
C ALA A 387 -9.54 8.77 22.24
N ASP A 388 -9.74 7.64 22.92
CA ASP A 388 -9.46 7.48 24.36
C ASP A 388 -8.00 7.10 24.65
N ASP A 389 -7.15 6.97 23.62
CA ASP A 389 -5.69 6.85 23.80
C ASP A 389 -5.15 8.16 24.37
N THR A 390 -5.12 8.15 25.71
CA THR A 390 -5.03 9.26 26.65
C THR A 390 -4.07 10.40 26.28
N ALA A 391 -4.57 11.62 26.48
CA ALA A 391 -3.88 12.90 26.32
C ALA A 391 -2.67 13.11 27.28
N ASP A 392 -2.41 12.17 28.19
CA ASP A 392 -1.44 12.35 29.28
C ASP A 392 -0.08 11.66 29.06
N GLY A 393 0.09 10.92 27.96
CA GLY A 393 1.38 10.38 27.55
C GLY A 393 2.19 11.33 26.64
N PRO A 394 3.54 11.22 26.59
CA PRO A 394 4.36 11.89 25.57
C PRO A 394 4.11 11.40 24.13
N GLY A 395 3.12 10.52 23.93
CA GLY A 395 2.77 9.89 22.66
C GLY A 395 2.23 10.84 21.58
N VAL A 396 2.12 10.30 20.37
CA VAL A 396 1.45 10.98 19.26
C VAL A 396 -0.05 10.77 19.41
N THR A 397 -0.79 11.88 19.44
CA THR A 397 -2.24 11.89 19.59
C THR A 397 -2.91 12.14 18.24
N VAL A 398 -4.17 11.71 18.10
CA VAL A 398 -5.03 12.02 16.94
C VAL A 398 -5.00 13.52 16.63
N ALA A 399 -5.15 14.38 17.64
CA ALA A 399 -5.14 15.83 17.48
C ALA A 399 -3.82 16.37 16.92
N LYS A 400 -2.66 15.82 17.30
CA LYS A 400 -1.36 16.21 16.75
C LYS A 400 -1.26 15.85 15.26
N VAL A 401 -1.72 14.66 14.87
CA VAL A 401 -1.71 14.21 13.47
C VAL A 401 -2.70 15.02 12.63
N GLN A 402 -3.91 15.27 13.12
CA GLN A 402 -4.89 16.14 12.46
C GLN A 402 -4.30 17.54 12.21
N LYS A 403 -3.75 18.17 13.26
CA LYS A 403 -3.13 19.50 13.16
C LYS A 403 -2.00 19.54 12.13
N LEU A 404 -1.18 18.49 12.07
CA LEU A 404 -0.12 18.38 11.08
C LEU A 404 -0.68 18.30 9.66
N LEU A 405 -1.62 17.39 9.38
CA LEU A 405 -2.19 17.23 8.05
C LEU A 405 -2.96 18.47 7.58
N ILE A 406 -3.67 19.15 8.50
CA ILE A 406 -4.32 20.46 8.23
C ILE A 406 -3.26 21.54 7.94
N GLY A 407 -2.14 21.55 8.67
CA GLY A 407 -1.06 22.49 8.40
C GLY A 407 -0.43 22.28 7.02
N LEU A 408 -0.23 21.03 6.63
CA LEU A 408 0.32 20.66 5.32
C LEU A 408 -0.64 21.04 4.20
N SER A 409 -1.93 20.73 4.33
CA SER A 409 -2.91 21.06 3.29
C SER A 409 -3.02 22.57 3.06
N LYS A 410 -3.03 23.37 4.13
CA LYS A 410 -3.00 24.85 4.03
C LYS A 410 -1.80 25.35 3.24
N GLU A 411 -0.63 24.74 3.46
CA GLU A 411 0.58 25.11 2.74
C GLU A 411 0.57 24.66 1.28
N HIS A 412 0.02 23.47 0.97
CA HIS A 412 -0.17 23.02 -0.42
C HIS A 412 -1.17 23.92 -1.17
N ILE A 413 -2.29 24.29 -0.55
CA ILE A 413 -3.26 25.24 -1.12
C ILE A 413 -2.59 26.59 -1.41
N ARG A 414 -1.83 27.13 -0.45
CA ARG A 414 -1.09 28.40 -0.61
C ARG A 414 -0.08 28.37 -1.76
N ARG A 415 0.43 27.19 -2.12
CA ARG A 415 1.44 27.00 -3.18
C ARG A 415 0.86 26.56 -4.53
N GLY A 416 -0.44 26.28 -4.62
CA GLY A 416 -1.02 25.68 -5.83
C GLY A 416 -0.59 24.22 -6.06
N ASP A 417 -0.15 23.51 -5.02
CA ASP A 417 0.37 22.14 -5.14
C ASP A 417 -0.75 21.09 -5.13
N LEU A 418 -1.42 20.97 -6.28
CA LEU A 418 -2.57 20.07 -6.46
C LEU A 418 -2.21 18.59 -6.34
N VAL A 419 -0.98 18.20 -6.70
CA VAL A 419 -0.55 16.79 -6.71
C VAL A 419 -0.49 16.23 -5.29
N HIS A 420 0.18 16.93 -4.37
CA HIS A 420 0.25 16.48 -2.98
C HIS A 420 -1.10 16.58 -2.29
N LEU A 421 -1.90 17.60 -2.62
CA LEU A 421 -3.23 17.77 -2.05
C LEU A 421 -4.20 16.66 -2.51
N ALA A 422 -4.15 16.26 -3.79
CA ALA A 422 -4.88 15.12 -4.31
C ALA A 422 -4.41 13.79 -3.67
N SER A 423 -3.10 13.61 -3.47
CA SER A 423 -2.59 12.45 -2.73
C SER A 423 -3.08 12.43 -1.29
N LEU A 424 -3.12 13.58 -0.60
CA LEU A 424 -3.64 13.70 0.75
C LEU A 424 -5.13 13.35 0.81
N LYS A 425 -5.93 13.90 -0.10
CA LYS A 425 -7.34 13.56 -0.25
C LYS A 425 -7.50 12.05 -0.41
N SER A 426 -6.85 11.47 -1.43
CA SER A 426 -6.94 10.04 -1.70
C SER A 426 -6.56 9.19 -0.48
N CYS A 427 -5.44 9.47 0.20
CA CYS A 427 -5.06 8.70 1.39
C CYS A 427 -6.09 8.80 2.53
N LEU A 428 -6.73 9.96 2.72
CA LEU A 428 -7.76 10.17 3.73
C LEU A 428 -9.08 9.49 3.35
N THR A 429 -9.43 9.44 2.06
CA THR A 429 -10.72 8.91 1.58
C THR A 429 -10.67 7.45 1.13
N THR A 430 -9.50 6.84 0.87
CA THR A 430 -9.43 5.42 0.51
C THR A 430 -10.00 4.54 1.63
N ASN A 431 -11.06 3.81 1.31
CA ASN A 431 -11.81 2.97 2.25
C ASN A 431 -10.93 1.86 2.84
N LEU A 432 -11.13 1.59 4.13
CA LEU A 432 -10.69 0.36 4.79
C LEU A 432 -11.86 -0.61 5.03
N PHE A 433 -13.05 -0.31 4.50
CA PHE A 433 -14.28 -1.09 4.69
C PHE A 433 -14.20 -2.42 3.93
N GLY A 434 -13.46 -3.35 4.51
CA GLY A 434 -13.52 -4.78 4.23
C GLY A 434 -13.53 -5.47 5.58
N GLY A 435 -14.66 -6.05 5.95
CA GLY A 435 -14.84 -6.60 7.29
C GLY A 435 -16.29 -6.91 7.60
N SER A 436 -16.53 -7.32 8.84
CA SER A 436 -17.86 -7.52 9.39
C SER A 436 -18.65 -6.21 9.52
N LEU A 437 -19.96 -6.33 9.75
CA LEU A 437 -20.84 -5.20 10.08
C LEU A 437 -20.29 -4.37 11.24
N GLU A 438 -19.88 -5.02 12.34
CA GLU A 438 -19.35 -4.37 13.54
C GLU A 438 -18.06 -3.59 13.25
N GLU A 439 -17.12 -4.18 12.51
CA GLU A 439 -15.88 -3.51 12.11
C GLU A 439 -16.17 -2.28 11.22
N SER A 440 -17.12 -2.40 10.29
CA SER A 440 -17.52 -1.31 9.40
C SER A 440 -18.12 -0.14 10.19
N GLN A 441 -18.98 -0.42 11.18
CA GLN A 441 -19.56 0.59 12.06
C GLN A 441 -18.49 1.30 12.90
N VAL A 442 -17.60 0.55 13.54
CA VAL A 442 -16.49 1.10 14.33
C VAL A 442 -15.59 1.98 13.48
N GLN A 443 -15.22 1.52 12.28
CA GLN A 443 -14.40 2.29 11.34
C GLN A 443 -15.08 3.58 10.91
N ARG A 444 -16.39 3.58 10.66
CA ARG A 444 -17.14 4.80 10.29
C ARG A 444 -17.14 5.82 11.42
N VAL A 445 -17.41 5.38 12.65
CA VAL A 445 -17.35 6.26 13.83
C VAL A 445 -15.95 6.85 14.00
N ARG A 446 -14.90 6.03 13.87
CA ARG A 446 -13.51 6.49 13.91
C ARG A 446 -13.21 7.49 12.78
N TRP A 447 -13.62 7.21 11.55
CA TRP A 447 -13.43 8.10 10.41
C TRP A 447 -14.13 9.45 10.64
N GLY A 448 -15.39 9.44 11.05
CA GLY A 448 -16.18 10.64 11.32
C GLY A 448 -15.57 11.52 12.42
N ARG A 449 -14.94 10.89 13.42
CA ARG A 449 -14.27 11.58 14.53
C ARG A 449 -12.86 12.07 14.17
N ASN A 450 -12.08 11.26 13.47
CA ASN A 450 -10.63 11.46 13.32
C ASN A 450 -10.24 12.03 11.95
N VAL A 451 -10.92 11.63 10.88
CA VAL A 451 -10.57 12.00 9.48
C VAL A 451 -11.42 13.15 8.97
N ARG A 452 -12.74 13.11 9.21
CA ARG A 452 -13.68 14.16 8.75
C ARG A 452 -13.24 15.58 9.14
N PRO A 453 -12.75 15.86 10.37
CA PRO A 453 -12.32 17.22 10.72
C PRO A 453 -11.16 17.74 9.85
N VAL A 454 -10.28 16.86 9.38
CA VAL A 454 -9.17 17.23 8.48
C VAL A 454 -9.73 17.63 7.12
N LEU A 455 -10.62 16.83 6.54
CA LEU A 455 -11.23 17.10 5.23
C LEU A 455 -12.11 18.37 5.26
N VAL A 456 -12.90 18.56 6.31
CA VAL A 456 -13.70 19.78 6.51
C VAL A 456 -12.78 21.01 6.60
N SER A 457 -11.70 20.95 7.37
CA SER A 457 -10.76 22.09 7.46
C SER A 457 -10.06 22.39 6.13
N ILE A 458 -9.80 21.36 5.30
CA ILE A 458 -9.28 21.54 3.94
C ILE A 458 -10.31 22.28 3.08
N LEU A 459 -11.56 21.82 3.06
CA LEU A 459 -12.66 22.45 2.34
C LEU A 459 -12.86 23.91 2.73
N GLU A 460 -13.00 24.20 4.02
CA GLU A 460 -13.16 25.55 4.55
C GLU A 460 -11.98 26.45 4.17
N THR A 461 -10.76 25.89 4.16
CA THR A 461 -9.59 26.63 3.70
C THR A 461 -9.73 26.99 2.23
N ILE A 462 -10.01 26.04 1.34
CA ILE A 462 -10.17 26.30 -0.10
C ILE A 462 -11.29 27.32 -0.36
N GLU A 463 -12.45 27.16 0.27
CA GLU A 463 -13.58 28.10 0.18
C GLU A 463 -13.19 29.51 0.63
N SER A 464 -12.46 29.63 1.75
CA SER A 464 -11.99 30.93 2.23
C SER A 464 -11.00 31.61 1.28
N TYR A 465 -10.20 30.84 0.55
CA TYR A 465 -9.30 31.35 -0.49
C TYR A 465 -10.11 31.81 -1.71
N GLN A 466 -11.04 30.99 -2.21
CA GLN A 466 -11.92 31.35 -3.33
C GLN A 466 -12.76 32.61 -3.05
N ALA A 467 -13.29 32.74 -1.82
CA ALA A 467 -14.08 33.91 -1.42
C ALA A 467 -13.26 35.20 -1.38
N LYS A 468 -12.00 35.13 -0.92
CA LYS A 468 -11.08 36.29 -0.91
C LYS A 468 -10.61 36.65 -2.31
N GLU A 469 -10.35 35.66 -3.15
CA GLU A 469 -9.92 35.86 -4.53
C GLU A 469 -11.03 36.49 -5.38
N SER A 470 -12.29 36.07 -5.19
CA SER A 470 -13.47 36.72 -5.79
C SER A 470 -13.57 38.22 -5.48
N LEU A 471 -12.96 38.67 -4.38
CA LEU A 471 -12.86 40.08 -4.00
C LEU A 471 -11.64 40.80 -4.61
N GLU A 472 -10.56 40.08 -4.94
CA GLU A 472 -9.27 40.66 -5.35
C GLU A 472 -8.97 40.52 -6.85
N ASP A 473 -9.60 39.59 -7.58
CA ASP A 473 -9.10 39.17 -8.90
C ASP A 473 -9.77 39.82 -10.12
N ALA A 474 -9.44 41.10 -10.31
CA ALA A 474 -9.35 41.74 -11.63
C ALA A 474 -7.91 41.69 -12.20
N ARG A 475 -6.95 41.00 -11.57
CA ARG A 475 -5.53 41.02 -11.98
C ARG A 475 -4.75 39.73 -11.70
N GLY A 476 -5.21 38.64 -12.28
CA GLY A 476 -4.37 37.75 -13.09
C GLY A 476 -3.95 36.42 -12.47
N LYS A 477 -4.38 35.35 -13.15
CA LYS A 477 -3.81 33.99 -13.19
C LYS A 477 -3.31 33.46 -11.85
N LEU A 478 -4.24 33.09 -10.98
CA LEU A 478 -4.00 32.00 -10.05
C LEU A 478 -4.16 30.65 -10.76
N GLU A 479 -3.24 29.76 -10.42
CA GLU A 479 -3.23 28.35 -10.80
C GLU A 479 -4.52 27.68 -10.28
N GLU A 480 -5.07 26.75 -11.06
CA GLU A 480 -6.35 26.09 -10.80
C GLU A 480 -6.48 25.63 -9.34
N LEU A 481 -7.47 26.15 -8.60
CA LEU A 481 -7.76 25.64 -7.26
C LEU A 481 -8.40 24.25 -7.35
N PRO A 482 -8.25 23.41 -6.30
CA PRO A 482 -8.80 22.06 -6.30
C PRO A 482 -10.33 22.06 -6.37
N ASP A 483 -10.89 21.03 -7.00
CA ASP A 483 -12.33 20.83 -7.06
C ASP A 483 -12.92 20.59 -5.65
N LEU A 484 -13.79 21.51 -5.21
CA LEU A 484 -14.51 21.44 -3.95
C LEU A 484 -15.53 20.30 -3.93
N LEU A 485 -16.16 20.02 -5.08
CA LEU A 485 -17.22 19.03 -5.19
C LEU A 485 -16.68 17.66 -4.78
N GLY A 486 -15.54 17.26 -5.33
CA GLY A 486 -14.92 15.98 -4.99
C GLY A 486 -14.60 15.81 -3.50
N TYR A 487 -14.36 16.88 -2.73
CA TYR A 487 -14.16 16.75 -1.28
C TYR A 487 -15.49 16.62 -0.52
N ARG A 488 -16.51 17.40 -0.91
CA ARG A 488 -17.84 17.34 -0.30
C ARG A 488 -18.49 15.98 -0.52
N LEU A 489 -18.41 15.45 -1.73
CA LEU A 489 -18.94 14.13 -2.08
C LEU A 489 -18.25 13.00 -1.33
N GLU A 490 -16.95 13.09 -1.08
CA GLU A 490 -16.24 12.10 -0.26
C GLU A 490 -16.65 12.17 1.21
N ILE A 491 -16.87 13.38 1.74
CA ILE A 491 -17.38 13.53 3.11
C ILE A 491 -18.80 12.96 3.22
N LEU A 492 -19.64 13.26 2.24
CA LEU A 492 -21.01 12.73 2.15
C LEU A 492 -20.98 11.20 2.07
N LEU A 493 -20.18 10.65 1.16
CA LEU A 493 -19.99 9.21 1.00
C LEU A 493 -19.66 8.54 2.32
N HIS A 494 -18.59 8.94 2.99
CA HIS A 494 -18.16 8.30 4.24
C HIS A 494 -19.08 8.56 5.43
N THR A 495 -19.84 9.67 5.43
CA THR A 495 -20.81 9.98 6.48
C THR A 495 -22.04 9.06 6.39
N HIS A 496 -22.50 8.81 5.16
CA HIS A 496 -23.74 8.12 4.87
C HIS A 496 -23.55 6.67 4.39
N GLU A 497 -22.32 6.23 4.07
CA GLU A 497 -22.04 4.85 3.64
C GLU A 497 -22.49 3.88 4.73
N ARG A 498 -23.22 2.83 4.35
CA ARG A 498 -23.80 1.85 5.28
C ARG A 498 -23.44 0.43 4.85
N HIS A 499 -23.19 -0.44 5.83
CA HIS A 499 -22.99 -1.85 5.52
C HIS A 499 -24.31 -2.44 5.00
N ALA A 500 -24.27 -3.43 4.10
CA ALA A 500 -25.48 -3.97 3.47
C ALA A 500 -26.49 -4.57 4.47
N GLU A 501 -26.00 -5.03 5.63
CA GLU A 501 -26.80 -5.62 6.71
C GLU A 501 -27.25 -4.60 7.77
N GLU A 502 -26.81 -3.34 7.68
CA GLU A 502 -27.17 -2.29 8.63
C GLU A 502 -28.54 -1.70 8.27
N ASP A 503 -29.50 -1.72 9.18
CA ASP A 503 -30.76 -1.00 8.98
C ASP A 503 -30.54 0.52 9.07
N VAL A 504 -30.98 1.24 8.05
CA VAL A 504 -30.86 2.70 7.93
C VAL A 504 -32.25 3.31 8.06
N THR A 505 -32.39 4.40 8.82
CA THR A 505 -33.71 5.02 8.98
C THR A 505 -34.09 5.84 7.74
N ILE A 506 -35.40 6.08 7.57
CA ILE A 506 -35.91 6.95 6.50
C ILE A 506 -35.31 8.36 6.62
N GLU A 507 -35.14 8.85 7.85
CA GLU A 507 -34.58 10.17 8.14
C GLU A 507 -33.10 10.28 7.73
N GLU A 508 -32.31 9.23 7.94
CA GLU A 508 -30.91 9.19 7.50
C GLU A 508 -30.80 9.21 5.97
N VAL A 509 -31.61 8.41 5.28
CA VAL A 509 -31.66 8.41 3.81
C VAL A 509 -32.12 9.77 3.28
N ALA A 510 -33.11 10.39 3.94
CA ALA A 510 -33.58 11.72 3.58
C ALA A 510 -32.48 12.78 3.75
N ALA A 511 -31.73 12.74 4.84
CA ALA A 511 -30.60 13.66 5.06
C ALA A 511 -29.53 13.49 3.98
N CYS A 512 -29.19 12.25 3.61
CA CYS A 512 -28.26 11.99 2.50
C CYS A 512 -28.77 12.55 1.16
N ALA A 513 -30.06 12.34 0.85
CA ALA A 513 -30.66 12.85 -0.36
C ALA A 513 -30.64 14.38 -0.41
N ASP A 514 -31.01 15.03 0.68
CA ASP A 514 -31.05 16.49 0.79
C ASP A 514 -29.62 17.09 0.61
N GLU A 515 -28.58 16.44 1.16
CA GLU A 515 -27.18 16.84 0.93
C GLU A 515 -26.73 16.67 -0.53
N LEU A 516 -27.09 15.56 -1.19
CA LEU A 516 -26.80 15.34 -2.61
C LEU A 516 -27.49 16.39 -3.50
N LEU A 517 -28.77 16.67 -3.23
CA LEU A 517 -29.53 17.68 -3.94
C LEU A 517 -28.96 19.08 -3.74
N ALA A 518 -28.46 19.39 -2.54
CA ALA A 518 -27.79 20.67 -2.29
C ALA A 518 -26.53 20.85 -3.17
N GLU A 519 -25.77 19.78 -3.46
CA GLU A 519 -24.64 19.87 -4.39
C GLU A 519 -25.08 19.97 -5.86
N VAL A 520 -26.14 19.25 -6.25
CA VAL A 520 -26.76 19.41 -7.57
C VAL A 520 -27.22 20.86 -7.78
N ASP A 521 -27.90 21.45 -6.81
CA ASP A 521 -28.39 22.83 -6.88
C ASP A 521 -27.23 23.83 -7.03
N LYS A 522 -26.10 23.60 -6.36
CA LYS A 522 -24.88 24.41 -6.53
C LYS A 522 -24.31 24.31 -7.94
N LEU A 523 -24.29 23.12 -8.54
CA LEU A 523 -23.85 22.95 -9.93
C LEU A 523 -24.77 23.67 -10.91
N ILE A 524 -26.07 23.50 -10.77
CA ILE A 524 -27.08 24.13 -11.64
C ILE A 524 -26.96 25.65 -11.53
N THR A 525 -26.90 26.20 -10.32
CA THR A 525 -26.80 27.66 -10.09
C THR A 525 -25.47 28.24 -10.58
N SER A 526 -24.38 27.46 -10.61
CA SER A 526 -23.11 27.88 -11.18
C SER A 526 -23.07 27.90 -12.73
N GLY A 527 -24.13 27.40 -13.39
CA GLY A 527 -24.21 27.31 -14.86
C GLY A 527 -23.37 26.19 -15.47
N ARG A 528 -22.77 25.31 -14.66
CA ARG A 528 -21.92 24.18 -15.09
C ARG A 528 -22.76 22.91 -15.30
N LEU A 529 -23.73 22.99 -16.20
CA LEU A 529 -24.64 21.88 -16.49
C LEU A 529 -24.09 20.87 -17.49
N HIS A 530 -23.06 21.24 -18.25
CA HIS A 530 -22.36 20.32 -19.13
C HIS A 530 -21.40 19.47 -18.30
N ASP A 531 -21.48 18.15 -18.47
CA ASP A 531 -20.62 17.16 -17.79
C ASP A 531 -19.17 17.17 -18.32
N ASP A 532 -18.71 18.31 -18.86
CA ASP A 532 -17.39 18.46 -19.48
C ASP A 532 -16.27 18.15 -18.47
N ASP A 533 -16.52 18.40 -17.18
CA ASP A 533 -15.60 18.12 -16.07
C ASP A 533 -15.94 16.81 -15.30
N GLY A 534 -16.95 16.04 -15.74
CA GLY A 534 -17.37 14.80 -15.08
C GLY A 534 -18.00 14.98 -13.70
N GLN A 535 -18.44 16.20 -13.34
CA GLN A 535 -18.96 16.53 -12.01
C GLN A 535 -20.30 15.85 -11.71
N LEU A 536 -21.20 15.78 -12.70
CA LEU A 536 -22.49 15.10 -12.54
C LEU A 536 -22.28 13.60 -12.40
N ASP A 537 -21.34 13.05 -13.16
CA ASP A 537 -20.93 11.65 -13.07
C ASP A 537 -20.32 11.32 -11.68
N GLN A 538 -19.60 12.27 -11.05
CA GLN A 538 -19.15 12.11 -9.67
C GLN A 538 -20.30 12.07 -8.67
N ILE A 539 -21.28 12.98 -8.76
CA ILE A 539 -22.48 12.96 -7.88
C ILE A 539 -23.22 11.64 -8.03
N ARG A 540 -23.41 11.19 -9.27
CA ARG A 540 -24.04 9.90 -9.59
C ARG A 540 -23.30 8.75 -8.94
N ARG A 541 -21.98 8.65 -9.16
CA ARG A 541 -21.14 7.62 -8.54
C ARG A 541 -21.19 7.65 -7.02
N THR A 542 -21.22 8.83 -6.41
CA THR A 542 -21.39 8.95 -4.95
C THR A 542 -22.74 8.39 -4.52
N ALA A 543 -23.84 8.81 -5.15
CA ALA A 543 -25.17 8.32 -4.82
C ALA A 543 -25.27 6.78 -4.93
N GLN A 544 -24.65 6.19 -5.96
CA GLN A 544 -24.61 4.74 -6.19
C GLN A 544 -23.81 3.98 -5.12
N ASN A 545 -22.80 4.62 -4.50
CA ASN A 545 -21.92 3.98 -3.53
C ASN A 545 -22.33 4.20 -2.07
N VAL A 546 -23.16 5.20 -1.76
CA VAL A 546 -23.58 5.52 -0.38
C VAL A 546 -24.48 4.42 0.21
N HIS A 547 -25.44 3.95 -0.56
CA HIS A 547 -26.42 2.97 -0.09
C HIS A 547 -26.53 1.80 -1.06
N ARG A 548 -26.98 0.65 -0.54
CA ARG A 548 -27.16 -0.60 -1.27
C ARG A 548 -28.56 -1.19 -1.01
N GLY A 549 -29.00 -2.07 -1.90
CA GLY A 549 -30.28 -2.78 -1.79
C GLY A 549 -31.47 -1.85 -1.51
N LYS A 550 -32.22 -2.13 -0.42
CA LYS A 550 -33.41 -1.36 -0.05
C LYS A 550 -33.13 0.12 0.25
N HIS A 551 -31.97 0.46 0.83
CA HIS A 551 -31.63 1.83 1.18
C HIS A 551 -31.32 2.67 -0.07
N ALA A 552 -30.72 2.05 -1.10
CA ALA A 552 -30.54 2.70 -2.40
C ALA A 552 -31.88 2.97 -3.09
N LEU A 553 -32.86 2.07 -2.95
CA LEU A 553 -34.23 2.32 -3.43
C LEU A 553 -34.87 3.50 -2.70
N MET A 554 -34.74 3.56 -1.36
CA MET A 554 -35.25 4.69 -0.58
C MET A 554 -34.59 6.01 -0.98
N LEU A 555 -33.29 5.99 -1.27
CA LEU A 555 -32.56 7.16 -1.77
C LEU A 555 -33.08 7.57 -3.15
N ALA A 556 -33.29 6.61 -4.05
CA ALA A 556 -33.87 6.87 -5.37
C ALA A 556 -35.27 7.47 -5.28
N LEU A 557 -36.12 6.94 -4.40
CA LEU A 557 -37.46 7.45 -4.12
C LEU A 557 -37.41 8.91 -3.68
N ARG A 558 -36.49 9.24 -2.76
CA ARG A 558 -36.36 10.59 -2.23
C ARG A 558 -35.81 11.56 -3.28
N LEU A 559 -34.76 11.19 -4.00
CA LEU A 559 -34.18 11.99 -5.08
C LEU A 559 -35.18 12.22 -6.22
N GLY A 560 -36.06 11.25 -6.46
CA GLY A 560 -37.06 11.29 -7.53
C GLY A 560 -38.36 12.02 -7.21
N GLN A 561 -38.53 12.52 -5.98
CA GLN A 561 -39.70 13.32 -5.63
C GLN A 561 -39.69 14.66 -6.40
N LEU A 562 -40.71 14.86 -7.23
CA LEU A 562 -40.88 16.09 -8.00
C LEU A 562 -41.57 17.15 -7.15
N ASP A 563 -40.91 18.29 -6.99
CA ASP A 563 -41.55 19.48 -6.41
C ASP A 563 -42.67 20.03 -7.32
N VAL A 564 -43.62 20.75 -6.73
CA VAL A 564 -44.65 21.47 -7.48
C VAL A 564 -44.08 22.77 -8.02
N MET A 565 -44.21 22.99 -9.33
CA MET A 565 -43.73 24.20 -9.99
C MET A 565 -44.39 25.46 -9.39
N PRO A 566 -43.61 26.47 -8.95
CA PRO A 566 -44.19 27.69 -8.40
C PRO A 566 -45.04 28.42 -9.45
N GLN A 567 -46.33 28.63 -9.16
CA GLN A 567 -47.30 29.23 -10.11
C GLN A 567 -46.88 30.62 -10.61
N ARG A 568 -46.03 31.34 -9.86
CA ARG A 568 -45.57 32.70 -10.16
C ARG A 568 -44.07 32.80 -10.48
N ALA A 569 -43.44 31.71 -10.92
CA ALA A 569 -42.04 31.74 -11.33
C ALA A 569 -41.84 32.49 -12.66
N SER A 570 -40.80 33.33 -12.70
CA SER A 570 -40.24 33.95 -13.92
C SER A 570 -39.68 32.89 -14.87
N ALA A 571 -39.50 33.21 -16.15
CA ALA A 571 -38.98 32.25 -17.14
C ALA A 571 -37.63 31.63 -16.75
N ALA A 572 -36.75 32.41 -16.11
CA ALA A 572 -35.47 31.92 -15.61
C ALA A 572 -35.63 30.93 -14.45
N GLU A 573 -36.49 31.24 -13.47
CA GLU A 573 -36.81 30.34 -12.36
C GLU A 573 -37.47 29.05 -12.86
N ARG A 574 -38.32 29.13 -13.90
CA ARG A 574 -38.92 27.94 -14.54
C ARG A 574 -37.87 27.05 -15.20
N SER A 575 -36.91 27.64 -15.91
CA SER A 575 -35.82 26.90 -16.55
C SER A 575 -34.90 26.23 -15.52
N LEU A 576 -34.58 26.95 -14.43
CA LEU A 576 -33.78 26.43 -13.32
C LEU A 576 -34.50 25.24 -12.67
N PHE A 577 -35.77 25.43 -12.33
CA PHE A 577 -36.63 24.41 -11.75
C PHE A 577 -36.74 23.17 -12.65
N GLN A 578 -36.98 23.35 -13.95
CA GLN A 578 -37.02 22.25 -14.90
C GLN A 578 -35.69 21.47 -14.95
N THR A 579 -34.57 22.18 -14.84
CA THR A 579 -33.25 21.55 -14.80
C THR A 579 -33.03 20.75 -13.52
N GLN A 580 -33.46 21.26 -12.36
CA GLN A 580 -33.44 20.53 -11.09
C GLN A 580 -34.25 19.24 -11.18
N GLN A 581 -35.48 19.31 -11.72
CA GLN A 581 -36.35 18.15 -11.90
C GLN A 581 -35.73 17.11 -12.85
N ASN A 582 -35.08 17.56 -13.93
CA ASN A 582 -34.37 16.66 -14.84
C ASN A 582 -33.23 15.91 -14.14
N MET A 583 -32.41 16.61 -13.34
CA MET A 583 -31.28 16.01 -12.63
C MET A 583 -31.73 15.04 -11.54
N ARG A 584 -32.80 15.39 -10.82
CA ARG A 584 -33.47 14.53 -9.84
C ARG A 584 -33.96 13.22 -10.46
N ALA A 585 -34.73 13.32 -11.54
CA ALA A 585 -35.24 12.16 -12.25
C ALA A 585 -34.12 11.29 -12.84
N TRP A 586 -33.04 11.93 -13.32
CA TRP A 586 -31.86 11.23 -13.83
C TRP A 586 -31.12 10.43 -12.75
N LEU A 587 -30.79 11.05 -11.61
CA LEU A 587 -30.14 10.36 -10.48
C LEU A 587 -31.00 9.22 -9.94
N ALA A 588 -32.29 9.46 -9.74
CA ALA A 588 -33.21 8.46 -9.25
C ALA A 588 -33.36 7.27 -10.22
N LYS A 589 -33.44 7.53 -11.53
CA LYS A 589 -33.46 6.47 -12.54
C LYS A 589 -32.19 5.61 -12.48
N ASP A 590 -31.02 6.24 -12.38
CA ASP A 590 -29.75 5.51 -12.40
C ASP A 590 -29.61 4.60 -11.18
N LEU A 591 -29.97 5.11 -10.00
CA LEU A 591 -30.05 4.30 -8.77
C LEU A 591 -31.06 3.15 -8.88
N LEU A 592 -32.24 3.40 -9.45
CA LEU A 592 -33.22 2.34 -9.70
C LEU A 592 -32.67 1.24 -10.61
N GLY A 593 -31.78 1.58 -11.55
CA GLY A 593 -31.10 0.62 -12.40
C GLY A 593 -30.16 -0.29 -11.63
N ASP A 594 -29.36 0.28 -10.73
CA ASP A 594 -28.38 -0.47 -9.91
C ASP A 594 -29.05 -1.36 -8.87
N VAL A 595 -30.12 -0.88 -8.24
CA VAL A 595 -30.87 -1.59 -7.19
C VAL A 595 -31.38 -2.96 -7.66
N ILE A 596 -31.69 -3.14 -8.95
CA ILE A 596 -32.18 -4.43 -9.49
C ILE A 596 -31.08 -5.50 -9.52
N TYR A 597 -29.82 -5.10 -9.54
CA TYR A 597 -28.71 -6.05 -9.56
C TYR A 597 -28.17 -6.36 -8.16
N ASP A 598 -28.59 -5.61 -7.14
CA ASP A 598 -28.03 -5.70 -5.80
C ASP A 598 -28.78 -6.69 -4.88
N PHE A 599 -28.04 -7.34 -3.99
CA PHE A 599 -28.52 -8.40 -3.11
C PHE A 599 -28.88 -7.85 -1.72
N GLY A 600 -30.15 -7.55 -1.51
CA GLY A 600 -30.69 -7.20 -0.20
C GLY A 600 -32.21 -7.21 -0.23
N SER A 601 -32.82 -8.38 -0.04
CA SER A 601 -34.28 -8.44 0.06
C SER A 601 -34.71 -7.94 1.44
N PRO A 602 -35.67 -7.01 1.55
CA PRO A 602 -36.33 -6.75 2.82
C PRO A 602 -36.94 -8.05 3.33
N THR A 603 -36.89 -8.27 4.64
CA THR A 603 -37.46 -9.47 5.28
C THR A 603 -38.98 -9.34 5.47
N ASP A 604 -39.54 -8.13 5.47
CA ASP A 604 -40.96 -7.87 5.67
C ASP A 604 -41.72 -7.62 4.35
N GLU A 605 -42.73 -8.44 4.05
CA GLU A 605 -43.61 -8.30 2.89
C GLU A 605 -44.41 -6.99 2.91
N SER A 606 -44.76 -6.48 4.09
CA SER A 606 -45.48 -5.21 4.24
C SER A 606 -44.60 -4.02 3.81
N GLU A 607 -43.33 -4.03 4.22
CA GLU A 607 -42.33 -3.04 3.81
C GLU A 607 -42.10 -3.09 2.28
N GLN A 608 -41.96 -4.28 1.71
CA GLN A 608 -41.84 -4.46 0.26
C GLN A 608 -43.03 -3.83 -0.48
N LYS A 609 -44.26 -4.15 -0.07
CA LYS A 609 -45.48 -3.58 -0.66
C LYS A 609 -45.52 -2.06 -0.56
N SER A 610 -45.09 -1.51 0.57
CA SER A 610 -44.97 -0.06 0.77
C SER A 610 -43.98 0.57 -0.20
N LEU A 611 -42.78 0.00 -0.34
CA LEU A 611 -41.75 0.49 -1.25
C LEU A 611 -42.17 0.37 -2.72
N VAL A 612 -42.81 -0.73 -3.13
CA VAL A 612 -43.42 -0.86 -4.47
C VAL A 612 -44.40 0.29 -4.70
N LYS A 613 -45.34 0.48 -3.78
CA LYS A 613 -46.38 1.50 -3.91
C LYS A 613 -45.78 2.89 -4.06
N GLN A 614 -44.80 3.23 -3.22
CA GLN A 614 -44.09 4.51 -3.30
C GLN A 614 -43.36 4.67 -4.64
N THR A 615 -42.74 3.61 -5.15
CA THR A 615 -42.02 3.66 -6.42
C THR A 615 -42.96 3.84 -7.61
N LEU A 616 -44.08 3.12 -7.64
CA LEU A 616 -45.11 3.30 -8.66
C LEU A 616 -45.70 4.71 -8.59
N THR A 617 -46.00 5.21 -7.39
CA THR A 617 -46.51 6.59 -7.19
C THR A 617 -45.53 7.63 -7.73
N MET A 618 -44.23 7.46 -7.47
CA MET A 618 -43.19 8.32 -8.01
C MET A 618 -43.16 8.28 -9.54
N LEU A 619 -43.18 7.09 -10.15
CA LEU A 619 -43.18 6.95 -11.61
C LEU A 619 -44.45 7.52 -12.26
N ASP A 620 -45.61 7.37 -11.63
CA ASP A 620 -46.85 7.99 -12.08
C ASP A 620 -46.76 9.51 -12.06
N SER A 621 -46.14 10.10 -11.02
CA SER A 621 -45.87 11.54 -10.97
C SER A 621 -44.94 12.00 -12.10
N TRP A 622 -43.98 11.17 -12.50
CA TRP A 622 -43.08 11.47 -13.62
C TRP A 622 -43.78 11.35 -14.98
N LEU A 623 -44.64 10.34 -15.16
CA LEU A 623 -45.46 10.17 -16.36
C LEU A 623 -46.44 11.33 -16.54
N GLY A 624 -47.00 11.84 -15.45
CA GLY A 624 -47.86 13.03 -15.45
C GLY A 624 -47.10 14.37 -15.54
N SER A 625 -45.76 14.37 -15.50
CA SER A 625 -44.97 15.59 -15.47
C SER A 625 -45.07 16.36 -16.80
N PRO A 626 -45.27 17.69 -16.78
CA PRO A 626 -45.23 18.52 -17.99
C PRO A 626 -43.81 18.64 -18.57
N VAL A 627 -42.80 18.16 -17.86
CA VAL A 627 -41.40 18.16 -18.30
C VAL A 627 -41.12 16.90 -19.11
N GLU A 628 -41.03 17.05 -20.44
CA GLU A 628 -40.86 15.93 -21.39
C GLU A 628 -39.69 14.99 -21.03
N TYR A 629 -38.57 15.53 -20.55
CA TYR A 629 -37.42 14.71 -20.15
C TYR A 629 -37.75 13.78 -18.97
N VAL A 630 -38.43 14.30 -17.94
CA VAL A 630 -38.85 13.52 -16.75
C VAL A 630 -39.83 12.42 -17.16
N HIS A 631 -40.80 12.76 -18.01
CA HIS A 631 -41.72 11.78 -18.60
C HIS A 631 -40.97 10.67 -19.35
N LYS A 632 -39.98 11.02 -20.18
CA LYS A 632 -39.13 10.04 -20.88
C LYS A 632 -38.32 9.17 -19.94
N GLN A 633 -37.83 9.70 -18.81
CA GLN A 633 -37.11 8.88 -17.83
C GLN A 633 -38.02 7.82 -17.19
N ALA A 634 -39.29 8.14 -16.91
CA ALA A 634 -40.23 7.15 -16.39
C ALA A 634 -40.47 6.00 -17.37
N GLY A 635 -40.69 6.33 -18.65
CA GLY A 635 -40.78 5.33 -19.72
C GLY A 635 -39.53 4.46 -19.81
N ALA A 636 -38.34 5.08 -19.75
CA ALA A 636 -37.07 4.35 -19.79
C ALA A 636 -36.87 3.39 -18.60
N VAL A 637 -37.32 3.77 -17.39
CA VAL A 637 -37.29 2.88 -16.21
C VAL A 637 -38.20 1.67 -16.45
N LEU A 638 -39.45 1.90 -16.88
CA LEU A 638 -40.41 0.82 -17.12
C LEU A 638 -39.97 -0.12 -18.25
N ASP A 639 -39.43 0.44 -19.34
CA ASP A 639 -38.88 -0.34 -20.45
C ASP A 639 -37.68 -1.17 -19.98
N PHE A 640 -36.76 -0.59 -19.20
CA PHE A 640 -35.61 -1.32 -18.67
C PHE A 640 -36.06 -2.51 -17.80
N MET A 641 -37.05 -2.30 -16.92
CA MET A 641 -37.60 -3.32 -16.03
C MET A 641 -38.24 -4.48 -16.80
N ARG A 642 -38.81 -4.22 -17.98
CA ARG A 642 -39.38 -5.24 -18.87
C ARG A 642 -38.33 -6.24 -19.38
N TYR A 643 -37.11 -5.76 -19.66
CA TYR A 643 -36.05 -6.56 -20.28
C TYR A 643 -35.03 -7.12 -19.29
N ALA A 644 -35.05 -6.68 -18.02
CA ALA A 644 -34.13 -7.14 -16.97
C ALA A 644 -34.48 -8.54 -16.39
N GLU A 645 -34.70 -9.55 -17.25
CA GLU A 645 -35.08 -10.91 -16.83
C GLU A 645 -34.00 -11.62 -16.02
N SER A 646 -32.72 -11.34 -16.31
CA SER A 646 -31.57 -11.94 -15.64
C SER A 646 -31.19 -11.28 -14.31
N ALA A 647 -31.84 -10.17 -13.93
CA ALA A 647 -31.54 -9.47 -12.70
C ALA A 647 -32.16 -10.19 -11.48
N THR A 648 -31.37 -10.36 -10.42
CA THR A 648 -31.73 -11.16 -9.24
C THR A 648 -32.11 -10.32 -8.01
N GLY A 649 -31.81 -9.02 -8.01
CA GLY A 649 -32.14 -8.09 -6.93
C GLY A 649 -33.60 -7.62 -6.98
N LEU A 650 -34.19 -7.43 -5.80
CA LEU A 650 -35.55 -6.93 -5.56
C LEU A 650 -36.61 -7.45 -6.55
N LYS A 651 -36.69 -8.77 -6.74
CA LYS A 651 -37.61 -9.44 -7.69
C LYS A 651 -39.05 -8.92 -7.60
N TRP A 652 -39.55 -8.66 -6.39
CA TRP A 652 -40.88 -8.13 -6.13
C TRP A 652 -41.12 -6.75 -6.75
N LEU A 653 -40.11 -5.87 -6.74
CA LEU A 653 -40.20 -4.53 -7.33
C LEU A 653 -40.26 -4.63 -8.85
N ARG A 654 -39.37 -5.45 -9.41
CA ARG A 654 -39.31 -5.70 -10.85
C ARG A 654 -40.62 -6.26 -11.39
N GLU A 655 -41.21 -7.25 -10.72
CA GLU A 655 -42.50 -7.84 -11.14
C GLU A 655 -43.62 -6.80 -11.12
N ALA A 656 -43.68 -5.96 -10.09
CA ALA A 656 -44.67 -4.87 -10.00
C ALA A 656 -44.47 -3.82 -11.10
N MET A 657 -43.22 -3.41 -11.37
CA MET A 657 -42.91 -2.46 -12.44
C MET A 657 -43.18 -3.04 -13.83
N LYS A 658 -42.85 -4.32 -14.06
CA LYS A 658 -43.16 -5.01 -15.32
C LYS A 658 -44.67 -5.03 -15.57
N LYS A 659 -45.46 -5.35 -14.55
CA LYS A 659 -46.93 -5.31 -14.65
C LYS A 659 -47.41 -3.90 -15.03
N LYS A 660 -46.94 -2.86 -14.34
CA LYS A 660 -47.30 -1.46 -14.68
C LYS A 660 -46.92 -1.09 -16.12
N ALA A 661 -45.77 -1.57 -16.61
CA ALA A 661 -45.35 -1.34 -18.00
C ALA A 661 -46.29 -2.03 -19.02
N GLU A 662 -46.74 -3.26 -18.73
CA GLU A 662 -47.71 -3.99 -19.54
C GLU A 662 -49.08 -3.29 -19.55
N ASP A 663 -49.57 -2.86 -18.38
CA ASP A 663 -50.82 -2.12 -18.22
C ASP A 663 -50.79 -0.81 -19.04
N MET A 664 -49.66 -0.09 -19.02
CA MET A 664 -49.46 1.13 -19.82
C MET A 664 -49.45 0.88 -21.34
N ASP A 665 -48.88 -0.23 -21.79
CA ASP A 665 -48.88 -0.60 -23.21
C ASP A 665 -50.30 -0.92 -23.70
N GLU A 666 -51.12 -1.53 -22.85
CA GLU A 666 -52.53 -1.79 -23.14
C GLU A 666 -53.31 -0.48 -23.29
N VAL A 667 -53.14 0.48 -22.36
CA VAL A 667 -53.75 1.82 -22.46
C VAL A 667 -53.33 2.53 -23.75
N LYS A 668 -52.04 2.46 -24.13
CA LYS A 668 -51.55 3.06 -25.39
C LYS A 668 -52.16 2.40 -26.62
N LYS A 669 -52.33 1.07 -26.62
CA LYS A 669 -52.99 0.34 -27.72
C LYS A 669 -54.45 0.73 -27.86
N MET A 670 -55.18 0.85 -26.75
CA MET A 670 -56.58 1.28 -26.76
C MET A 670 -56.72 2.71 -27.30
N ARG A 671 -55.90 3.65 -26.81
CA ARG A 671 -55.89 5.03 -27.32
C ARG A 671 -55.55 5.10 -28.80
N LYS A 672 -54.60 4.29 -29.27
CA LYS A 672 -54.27 4.21 -30.70
C LYS A 672 -55.43 3.65 -31.52
N ALA A 673 -56.09 2.58 -31.03
CA ALA A 673 -57.25 2.00 -31.68
C ALA A 673 -58.45 2.97 -31.72
N GLU A 674 -58.61 3.82 -30.71
CA GLU A 674 -59.64 4.86 -30.66
C GLU A 674 -59.36 6.00 -31.66
N VAL A 675 -58.11 6.48 -31.72
CA VAL A 675 -57.69 7.48 -32.72
C VAL A 675 -57.80 6.93 -34.15
N GLU A 676 -57.51 5.64 -34.35
CA GLU A 676 -57.64 4.98 -35.65
C GLU A 676 -59.10 4.64 -36.02
N SER A 677 -59.99 4.46 -35.05
CA SER A 677 -61.41 4.14 -35.29
C SER A 677 -62.29 5.36 -35.53
N GLY A 678 -61.86 6.56 -35.10
CA GLY A 678 -62.58 7.82 -35.34
C GLY A 678 -63.96 7.91 -34.66
N VAL A 679 -64.22 7.06 -33.66
CA VAL A 679 -65.47 7.04 -32.90
C VAL A 679 -65.32 7.93 -31.67
N GLU A 680 -65.62 9.22 -31.82
CA GLU A 680 -65.75 10.15 -30.69
C GLU A 680 -67.08 9.89 -29.98
N GLY A 681 -67.09 9.12 -28.88
CA GLY A 681 -68.22 9.19 -27.94
C GLY A 681 -68.48 8.02 -27.01
N GLU A 682 -68.27 6.76 -27.43
CA GLU A 682 -68.68 5.59 -26.61
C GLU A 682 -67.53 4.88 -25.87
N GLY A 683 -66.28 5.04 -26.31
CA GLY A 683 -65.11 4.46 -25.62
C GLY A 683 -64.56 5.28 -24.45
N MET A 684 -65.03 6.52 -24.28
CA MET A 684 -64.43 7.49 -23.36
C MET A 684 -64.74 7.18 -21.89
N ASP A 685 -65.91 6.60 -21.60
CA ASP A 685 -66.30 6.23 -20.23
C ASP A 685 -65.51 4.99 -19.73
N GLU A 686 -65.35 3.95 -20.56
CA GLU A 686 -64.51 2.79 -20.21
C GLU A 686 -63.01 3.17 -20.11
N PHE A 687 -62.54 4.07 -20.97
CA PHE A 687 -61.18 4.60 -20.89
C PHE A 687 -60.96 5.42 -19.61
N MET A 688 -61.92 6.27 -19.23
CA MET A 688 -61.84 7.07 -18.00
C MET A 688 -61.89 6.20 -16.75
N GLU A 689 -62.73 5.16 -16.72
CA GLU A 689 -62.82 4.21 -15.60
C GLU A 689 -61.51 3.43 -15.40
N MET A 690 -60.88 2.95 -16.49
CA MET A 690 -59.58 2.28 -16.42
C MET A 690 -58.44 3.24 -16.04
N MET A 691 -58.47 4.50 -16.49
CA MET A 691 -57.51 5.53 -16.07
C MET A 691 -57.63 5.82 -14.57
N ASP A 692 -58.84 5.82 -14.02
CA ASP A 692 -59.10 5.97 -12.58
C ASP A 692 -58.58 4.75 -11.80
N GLU A 693 -58.79 3.52 -12.31
CA GLU A 693 -58.26 2.29 -11.71
C GLU A 693 -56.72 2.20 -11.73
N LEU A 694 -56.07 2.75 -12.76
CA LEU A 694 -54.62 2.81 -12.88
C LEU A 694 -53.98 4.00 -12.15
N GLY A 695 -54.80 4.88 -11.57
CA GLY A 695 -54.37 6.11 -10.88
C GLY A 695 -53.78 7.17 -11.81
N LEU A 696 -54.20 7.17 -13.08
CA LEU A 696 -53.70 8.04 -14.15
C LEU A 696 -54.70 9.16 -14.53
N ALA A 697 -55.93 9.13 -13.99
CA ALA A 697 -56.99 10.10 -14.25
C ALA A 697 -56.78 11.45 -13.54
#